data_AF-A0A9Q8ZEK4-F1
#
_entry.id   AF-A0A9Q8ZEK4-F1
#
_cell.length_a   1.000
_cell.length_b   1.000
_cell.length_c   1.000
_cell.angle_alpha   90.00
_cell.angle_beta   90.00
_cell.angle_gamma   90.00
#
_symmetry.space_group_name_H-M   'P 1'
#
loop_
_entity.id
_entity.type
_entity.pdbx_description
1 polymer ?
#
loop_
_entity_poly.entity_id
_entity_poly.type
_entity_poly.pdbx_seq_one_letter_code
_entity_poly.pdbx_strand_id
1 'polypeptide(L)'
;MASPEVSVEYADVLVVGGGPVGLVTAYQLARNLSHSNHCIRIIEQHAKSSQDQYGRAITLFPRSSEMLDQLGLADSLAHQAFACRETVNFDSHGNEVEGRGWAFMQNMKDTQWDFALVLRQKYQEDVFRKAMKKEGVEIQAPYALTDIQVLQDVKPGDYRILATIEHGETRVKSIVKCRYLVGADGGKSFVRRAMKIPFDGSSTEDKWVRIDGVVETNHPKPRSYCAIESPTHGNVLWAALDRGATRIGFAFTSERQKAYKEFNEEAAVQEAIASVQPFSLKFKQVDWWTIYIVGQRIARSFFVDDCIFLAGDACHTHSSGAAQGMNTGIHDAVNLGWKLSLVIQGLASPALLHSYEAERLPNVRRLIDYDKAISRLMTMQLPENWTGDPKADPNEVLGKVMAEAAPFSSGLGIYYEQDGYLNVSAPQTEHISTMSTPKPLTPAQTHALFDILIHHQVYAEIEAFKYPATIDQYGYPFRKADGVQSTSPLLQNMLNKFALCNPAIRNFGEAWWSEKIQTLVARMAEAELSESYDKGAIGSRKALATAASSIAEYVARGMLGGYSRARTNEGKKEYDTSKPEDVIQGFEELVHESIYGNALDDLCEKVKATPRLEDHSSSLQAAHEYMLLNAASFLHHVFVMSPDGQYLVRLLENLHRLIPYTVIKQTLRVGNAATMINGMVRLVLAKLSVTAMTNWIGLTNNTNDGMNLLQQIISTVLAWDTSEFQKRASKLETSRNAPDKKVFKAIKTFVYASREKHEAARSQSISESKSIVAVILETADPPYKIDAESLNEHQHSVAMEYLSTYLSIRDREELTKVLCKSNPDVLTSTIRDAVAAMDPVIRAIHNAVDLSGTVTDAEAFITDLIKTAKPKKKGGYRSRDASKSRPSSPDPASIMDQEASDAPTVEEFVQLLKKHAPSMHKFLHQVTKNAPDLADDYLVYAKRIFSEFRVDQRALEAEERGEGGAGNMTAPLHSIFETLSKEKQEELKELLDKHEKHLKHLKSTSQSRLESIMRPTPSSSQNNNGTTHGPGMYLARWNALLDSTLISPATIHGPVRRGWEVKGELDGKGLKTNTTLLSDRPSKRDRVSAMMADGTGDRIERKERKRDGLEEESMEVVWESLRDGWVGVCRGLEIMGPD
;
A
#
# COMPACT_ATOMS: atom_id res chain seq x y z
N MET A 1 -61.98 13.74 -34.59
CA MET A 1 -61.12 14.11 -33.45
C MET A 1 -59.87 13.29 -33.57
N ALA A 2 -58.72 13.93 -33.78
CA ALA A 2 -57.45 13.23 -33.99
C ALA A 2 -57.13 12.38 -32.77
N SER A 3 -56.79 11.11 -33.00
CA SER A 3 -56.35 10.17 -31.97
C SER A 3 -55.23 10.79 -31.15
N PRO A 4 -55.22 10.69 -29.81
CA PRO A 4 -54.13 11.23 -29.01
C PRO A 4 -52.82 10.56 -29.46
N GLU A 5 -51.87 11.35 -29.95
CA GLU A 5 -50.53 10.85 -30.32
C GLU A 5 -49.89 10.24 -29.08
N VAL A 6 -49.64 8.92 -29.11
CA VAL A 6 -48.90 8.22 -28.06
C VAL A 6 -47.46 8.72 -28.09
N SER A 7 -47.00 9.36 -27.02
CA SER A 7 -45.62 9.86 -26.96
C SER A 7 -44.64 8.70 -26.98
N VAL A 8 -43.57 8.84 -27.78
CA VAL A 8 -42.50 7.84 -27.91
C VAL A 8 -41.22 8.43 -27.34
N GLU A 9 -40.66 7.73 -26.35
CA GLU A 9 -39.44 8.11 -25.64
C GLU A 9 -38.37 7.03 -25.84
N TYR A 10 -37.10 7.36 -25.68
CA TYR A 10 -35.98 6.42 -25.86
C TYR A 10 -35.17 6.30 -24.57
N ALA A 11 -34.75 5.08 -24.23
CA ALA A 11 -33.83 4.80 -23.12
C ALA A 11 -32.89 3.64 -23.50
N ASP A 12 -31.61 3.70 -23.17
CA ASP A 12 -30.72 2.55 -23.39
C ASP A 12 -31.12 1.40 -22.48
N VAL A 13 -31.45 1.70 -21.22
CA VAL A 13 -31.98 0.72 -20.27
C VAL A 13 -33.24 1.24 -19.59
N LEU A 14 -34.29 0.42 -19.61
CA LEU A 14 -35.49 0.61 -18.79
C LEU A 14 -35.48 -0.36 -17.61
N VAL A 15 -35.33 0.17 -16.40
CA VAL A 15 -35.47 -0.57 -15.14
C VAL A 15 -36.91 -0.46 -14.64
N VAL A 16 -37.54 -1.61 -14.36
CA VAL A 16 -38.94 -1.69 -13.95
C VAL A 16 -38.99 -2.18 -12.51
N GLY A 17 -39.38 -1.32 -11.58
CA GLY A 17 -39.46 -1.60 -10.15
C GLY A 17 -38.59 -0.65 -9.30
N GLY A 18 -39.21 -0.03 -8.29
CA GLY A 18 -38.61 0.97 -7.41
C GLY A 18 -38.11 0.47 -6.07
N GLY A 19 -37.94 -0.85 -5.92
CA GLY A 19 -37.39 -1.49 -4.73
C GLY A 19 -35.85 -1.48 -4.71
N PRO A 20 -35.21 -2.06 -3.68
CA PRO A 20 -33.75 -2.02 -3.50
C PRO A 20 -32.97 -2.49 -4.73
N VAL A 21 -33.39 -3.60 -5.35
CA VAL A 21 -32.73 -4.18 -6.53
C VAL A 21 -32.77 -3.23 -7.71
N GLY A 22 -33.96 -2.72 -8.07
CA GLY A 22 -34.10 -1.77 -9.17
C GLY A 22 -33.35 -0.46 -8.93
N LEU A 23 -33.38 0.07 -7.71
CA LEU A 23 -32.66 1.28 -7.33
C LEU A 23 -31.13 1.09 -7.43
N VAL A 24 -30.59 -0.04 -6.95
CA VAL A 24 -29.14 -0.33 -7.04
C VAL A 24 -28.73 -0.56 -8.49
N THR A 25 -29.52 -1.29 -9.29
CA THR A 25 -29.26 -1.48 -10.73
C THR A 25 -29.23 -0.14 -11.46
N ALA A 26 -30.25 0.71 -11.28
CA ALA A 26 -30.32 2.00 -11.93
C ALA A 26 -29.21 2.94 -11.48
N TYR A 27 -28.88 2.94 -10.17
CA TYR A 27 -27.76 3.72 -9.64
C TYR A 27 -26.41 3.30 -10.24
N GLN A 28 -26.10 2.00 -10.24
CA GLN A 28 -24.83 1.52 -10.77
C GLN A 28 -24.71 1.82 -12.27
N LEU A 29 -25.79 1.62 -13.05
CA LEU A 29 -25.83 2.00 -14.46
C LEU A 29 -25.58 3.51 -14.63
N ALA A 30 -26.28 4.35 -13.87
CA ALA A 30 -26.14 5.80 -13.93
C ALA A 30 -24.70 6.25 -13.59
N ARG A 31 -24.11 5.70 -12.53
CA ARG A 31 -22.75 5.99 -12.12
C ARG A 31 -21.73 5.59 -13.17
N ASN A 32 -21.83 4.37 -13.70
CA ASN A 32 -20.88 3.85 -14.69
C ASN A 32 -21.01 4.52 -16.07
N LEU A 33 -22.19 5.07 -16.38
CA LEU A 33 -22.49 5.73 -17.66
C LEU A 33 -22.56 7.26 -17.54
N SER A 34 -22.19 7.83 -16.39
CA SER A 34 -22.31 9.26 -16.07
C SER A 34 -21.58 10.20 -17.04
N HIS A 35 -20.53 9.71 -17.72
CA HIS A 35 -19.76 10.45 -18.73
C HIS A 35 -20.18 10.17 -20.18
N SER A 36 -21.28 9.46 -20.38
CA SER A 36 -21.77 9.05 -21.70
C SER A 36 -23.17 9.58 -21.95
N ASN A 37 -23.53 9.85 -23.21
CA ASN A 37 -24.88 10.30 -23.59
C ASN A 37 -25.94 9.18 -23.52
N HIS A 38 -25.78 8.23 -22.59
CA HIS A 38 -26.69 7.10 -22.42
C HIS A 38 -27.86 7.45 -21.49
N CYS A 39 -29.06 7.00 -21.85
CA CYS A 39 -30.27 7.28 -21.12
C CYS A 39 -30.71 6.07 -20.27
N ILE A 40 -30.68 6.23 -18.95
CA ILE A 40 -31.17 5.23 -18.00
C ILE A 40 -32.49 5.71 -17.41
N ARG A 41 -33.51 4.87 -17.48
CA ARG A 41 -34.84 5.16 -16.94
C ARG A 41 -35.26 4.11 -15.94
N ILE A 42 -35.80 4.55 -14.81
CA ILE A 42 -36.40 3.69 -13.80
C ILE A 42 -37.85 4.09 -13.52
N ILE A 43 -38.76 3.12 -13.54
CA ILE A 43 -40.19 3.33 -13.28
C ILE A 43 -40.68 2.49 -12.09
N GLU A 44 -41.70 2.98 -11.40
CA GLU A 44 -42.38 2.28 -10.31
C GLU A 44 -43.88 2.54 -10.35
N GLN A 45 -44.68 1.48 -10.26
CA GLN A 45 -46.14 1.54 -10.42
C GLN A 45 -46.85 2.27 -9.28
N HIS A 46 -46.26 2.30 -8.08
CA HIS A 46 -46.86 2.93 -6.90
C HIS A 46 -46.09 4.17 -6.46
N ALA A 47 -46.81 5.26 -6.17
CA ALA A 47 -46.22 6.42 -5.53
C ALA A 47 -45.62 6.04 -4.16
N LYS A 48 -44.51 6.66 -3.76
CA LYS A 48 -43.86 6.30 -2.48
C LYS A 48 -44.78 6.51 -1.27
N SER A 49 -45.70 7.47 -1.35
CA SER A 49 -46.70 7.76 -0.31
C SER A 49 -47.75 6.66 -0.11
N SER A 50 -47.94 5.77 -1.10
CA SER A 50 -48.90 4.66 -1.01
C SER A 50 -48.26 3.30 -0.69
N GLN A 51 -46.94 3.26 -0.51
CA GLN A 51 -46.20 2.06 -0.14
C GLN A 51 -46.08 1.92 1.39
N ASP A 52 -45.89 0.68 1.86
CA ASP A 52 -45.58 0.42 3.26
C ASP A 52 -44.35 1.24 3.71
N GLN A 53 -44.48 1.88 4.86
CA GLN A 53 -43.50 2.86 5.31
C GLN A 53 -42.11 2.27 5.51
N TYR A 54 -41.99 1.08 6.11
CA TYR A 54 -40.70 0.54 6.58
C TYR A 54 -40.14 -0.63 5.73
N GLY A 55 -40.99 -1.31 4.95
CA GLY A 55 -40.61 -2.45 4.12
C GLY A 55 -40.28 -3.73 4.91
N ARG A 56 -40.09 -4.84 4.18
CA ARG A 56 -39.93 -6.17 4.79
C ARG A 56 -38.48 -6.55 5.07
N ALA A 57 -37.52 -6.01 4.32
CA ALA A 57 -36.12 -6.35 4.51
C ALA A 57 -35.45 -5.46 5.57
N ILE A 58 -34.47 -6.02 6.30
CA ILE A 58 -33.72 -5.28 7.33
C ILE A 58 -32.22 -5.55 7.31
N THR A 59 -31.78 -6.71 6.84
CA THR A 59 -30.38 -7.16 7.04
C THR A 59 -29.60 -7.16 5.74
N LEU A 60 -28.42 -6.56 5.78
CA LEU A 60 -27.36 -6.75 4.80
C LEU A 60 -26.23 -7.57 5.43
N PHE A 61 -25.89 -8.68 4.79
CA PHE A 61 -24.77 -9.53 5.18
C PHE A 61 -23.46 -9.03 4.56
N PRO A 62 -22.30 -9.46 5.10
CA PRO A 62 -21.01 -8.87 4.75
C PRO A 62 -20.76 -8.71 3.25
N ARG A 63 -21.05 -9.74 2.43
CA ARG A 63 -20.83 -9.65 0.99
C ARG A 63 -21.69 -8.57 0.31
N SER A 64 -22.94 -8.41 0.73
CA SER A 64 -23.79 -7.34 0.20
C SER A 64 -23.29 -5.97 0.65
N SER A 65 -22.79 -5.85 1.89
CA SER A 65 -22.14 -4.63 2.36
C SER A 65 -20.90 -4.29 1.54
N GLU A 66 -20.00 -5.26 1.30
CA GLU A 66 -18.83 -5.10 0.43
C GLU A 66 -19.19 -4.65 -1.00
N MET A 67 -20.22 -5.27 -1.59
CA MET A 67 -20.67 -4.89 -2.93
C MET A 67 -21.25 -3.47 -2.96
N LEU A 68 -21.96 -3.06 -1.92
CA LEU A 68 -22.46 -1.69 -1.81
C LEU A 68 -21.35 -0.70 -1.47
N ASP A 69 -20.29 -1.14 -0.82
CA ASP A 69 -19.09 -0.35 -0.51
C ASP A 69 -18.29 -0.05 -1.77
N GLN A 70 -18.12 -1.04 -2.66
CA GLN A 70 -17.60 -0.85 -4.01
C GLN A 70 -18.40 0.21 -4.80
N LEU A 71 -19.69 0.34 -4.50
CA LEU A 71 -20.57 1.36 -5.08
C LEU A 71 -20.66 2.63 -4.24
N GLY A 72 -19.85 2.81 -3.18
CA GLY A 72 -19.84 4.01 -2.32
C GLY A 72 -21.13 4.25 -1.53
N LEU A 73 -21.92 3.20 -1.28
CA LEU A 73 -23.21 3.27 -0.58
C LEU A 73 -23.15 2.78 0.87
N ALA A 74 -22.20 1.90 1.20
CA ALA A 74 -22.18 1.19 2.47
C ALA A 74 -21.98 2.13 3.67
N ASP A 75 -21.11 3.14 3.60
CA ASP A 75 -20.93 4.11 4.67
C ASP A 75 -22.23 4.83 5.05
N SER A 76 -22.98 5.31 4.06
CA SER A 76 -24.25 6.02 4.30
C SER A 76 -25.30 5.13 4.98
N LEU A 77 -25.24 3.82 4.73
CA LEU A 77 -26.07 2.83 5.39
C LEU A 77 -25.57 2.57 6.82
N ALA A 78 -24.26 2.37 6.99
CA ALA A 78 -23.61 2.05 8.26
C ALA A 78 -23.85 3.13 9.32
N HIS A 79 -23.80 4.41 8.93
CA HIS A 79 -24.09 5.55 9.81
C HIS A 79 -25.50 5.53 10.43
N GLN A 80 -26.44 4.80 9.83
CA GLN A 80 -27.83 4.74 10.28
C GLN A 80 -28.22 3.38 10.86
N ALA A 81 -27.42 2.35 10.60
CA ALA A 81 -27.74 0.96 10.90
C ALA A 81 -27.43 0.58 12.36
N PHE A 82 -28.05 -0.51 12.79
CA PHE A 82 -27.56 -1.30 13.92
C PHE A 82 -26.54 -2.31 13.40
N ALA A 83 -25.30 -2.21 13.87
CA ALA A 83 -24.23 -3.15 13.53
C ALA A 83 -24.31 -4.38 14.44
N CYS A 84 -24.77 -5.50 13.90
CA CYS A 84 -24.97 -6.73 14.65
C CYS A 84 -23.79 -7.69 14.48
N ARG A 85 -22.96 -7.82 15.51
CA ARG A 85 -21.78 -8.72 15.55
C ARG A 85 -22.03 -10.02 16.29
N GLU A 86 -22.96 -10.01 17.24
CA GLU A 86 -23.18 -11.13 18.14
C GLU A 86 -24.63 -11.57 18.09
N THR A 87 -24.84 -12.87 18.33
CA THR A 87 -26.16 -13.44 18.54
C THR A 87 -26.28 -14.07 19.91
N VAL A 88 -27.50 -14.17 20.40
CA VAL A 88 -27.85 -14.94 21.59
C VAL A 88 -29.05 -15.79 21.26
N ASN A 89 -29.09 -17.05 21.71
CA ASN A 89 -30.23 -17.91 21.47
C ASN A 89 -30.75 -18.42 22.81
N PHE A 90 -32.06 -18.61 22.92
CA PHE A 90 -32.71 -19.06 24.15
C PHE A 90 -33.56 -20.30 23.91
N ASP A 91 -33.45 -21.26 24.83
CA ASP A 91 -34.37 -22.40 24.90
C ASP A 91 -35.77 -21.96 25.37
N SER A 92 -36.71 -22.90 25.38
CA SER A 92 -38.09 -22.65 25.82
C SER A 92 -38.26 -22.27 27.30
N HIS A 93 -37.20 -22.38 28.10
CA HIS A 93 -37.16 -22.01 29.51
C HIS A 93 -36.50 -20.65 29.73
N GLY A 94 -36.02 -19.99 28.66
CA GLY A 94 -35.33 -18.70 28.73
C GLY A 94 -33.86 -18.81 29.12
N ASN A 95 -33.26 -20.01 29.06
CA ASN A 95 -31.82 -20.18 29.27
C ASN A 95 -31.07 -19.93 27.96
N GLU A 96 -29.91 -19.27 28.05
CA GLU A 96 -29.04 -19.05 26.90
C GLU A 96 -28.42 -20.38 26.44
N VAL A 97 -28.45 -20.63 25.13
CA VAL A 97 -27.97 -21.87 24.51
C VAL A 97 -27.03 -21.58 23.33
N GLU A 98 -25.94 -22.35 23.26
CA GLU A 98 -24.95 -22.25 22.19
C GLU A 98 -25.26 -23.19 21.01
N GLY A 99 -24.75 -22.85 19.82
CA GLY A 99 -24.88 -23.69 18.62
C GLY A 99 -26.31 -23.83 18.09
N ARG A 100 -27.24 -22.99 18.52
CA ARG A 100 -28.63 -22.94 18.07
C ARG A 100 -28.87 -21.73 17.16
N GLY A 101 -29.92 -21.79 16.33
CA GLY A 101 -30.44 -20.63 15.60
C GLY A 101 -29.37 -19.86 14.81
N TRP A 102 -29.17 -18.58 15.16
CA TRP A 102 -28.34 -17.63 14.41
C TRP A 102 -26.86 -17.60 14.83
N ALA A 103 -26.34 -18.64 15.48
CA ALA A 103 -25.01 -18.69 16.11
C ALA A 103 -23.78 -18.43 15.18
N PHE A 104 -23.98 -18.13 13.90
CA PHE A 104 -22.89 -17.85 12.96
C PHE A 104 -22.50 -16.36 12.85
N MET A 105 -23.27 -15.41 13.38
CA MET A 105 -22.94 -13.98 13.21
C MET A 105 -21.59 -13.59 13.83
N GLN A 106 -21.26 -14.16 14.99
CA GLN A 106 -19.95 -13.96 15.65
C GLN A 106 -18.75 -14.53 14.86
N ASN A 107 -18.99 -15.28 13.79
CA ASN A 107 -17.98 -15.91 12.95
C ASN A 107 -17.86 -15.24 11.57
N MET A 108 -18.48 -14.07 11.36
CA MET A 108 -18.28 -13.25 10.16
C MET A 108 -16.87 -12.63 10.22
N LYS A 109 -15.89 -13.34 9.66
CA LYS A 109 -14.47 -12.97 9.62
C LYS A 109 -13.99 -12.82 8.18
N ASP A 110 -12.74 -12.37 8.01
CA ASP A 110 -12.09 -12.19 6.70
C ASP A 110 -12.79 -11.18 5.78
N THR A 111 -13.41 -10.17 6.38
CA THR A 111 -14.10 -9.05 5.72
C THR A 111 -14.04 -7.81 6.61
N GLN A 112 -13.96 -6.62 6.00
CA GLN A 112 -14.04 -5.33 6.73
C GLN A 112 -15.47 -5.07 7.26
N TRP A 113 -16.47 -5.72 6.67
CA TRP A 113 -17.87 -5.66 7.09
C TRP A 113 -18.18 -6.83 8.02
N ASP A 114 -17.42 -6.96 9.12
CA ASP A 114 -17.45 -8.07 10.10
C ASP A 114 -18.74 -8.16 10.96
N PHE A 115 -19.84 -7.63 10.44
CA PHE A 115 -21.13 -7.53 11.10
C PHE A 115 -22.26 -7.57 10.08
N ALA A 116 -23.43 -8.03 10.54
CA ALA A 116 -24.66 -7.83 9.79
C ALA A 116 -25.12 -6.37 9.96
N LEU A 117 -25.27 -5.64 8.85
CA LEU A 117 -25.77 -4.28 8.83
C LEU A 117 -27.31 -4.33 8.85
N VAL A 118 -27.91 -3.96 9.99
CA VAL A 118 -29.35 -4.03 10.20
C VAL A 118 -29.98 -2.63 10.13
N LEU A 119 -30.71 -2.36 9.05
CA LEU A 119 -31.37 -1.10 8.78
C LEU A 119 -32.69 -1.35 8.05
N ARG A 120 -33.81 -0.77 8.50
CA ARG A 120 -35.10 -0.95 7.81
C ARG A 120 -35.04 -0.50 6.35
N GLN A 121 -35.63 -1.32 5.45
CA GLN A 121 -35.59 -1.16 4.00
C GLN A 121 -35.88 0.27 3.52
N LYS A 122 -36.83 0.97 4.15
CA LYS A 122 -37.10 2.40 3.86
C LYS A 122 -35.83 3.25 3.81
N TYR A 123 -35.02 3.16 4.86
CA TYR A 123 -33.83 3.99 5.01
C TYR A 123 -32.74 3.55 4.04
N GLN A 124 -32.69 2.27 3.69
CA GLN A 124 -31.79 1.78 2.63
C GLN A 124 -32.19 2.37 1.27
N GLU A 125 -33.47 2.32 0.93
CA GLU A 125 -33.99 2.90 -0.31
C GLU A 125 -33.78 4.41 -0.36
N ASP A 126 -33.92 5.13 0.76
CA ASP A 126 -33.67 6.57 0.83
C ASP A 126 -32.20 6.89 0.50
N VAL A 127 -31.25 6.07 0.99
CA VAL A 127 -29.83 6.18 0.63
C VAL A 127 -29.62 5.95 -0.86
N PHE A 128 -30.18 4.87 -1.42
CA PHE A 128 -30.05 4.55 -2.84
C PHE A 128 -30.67 5.61 -3.75
N ARG A 129 -31.86 6.11 -3.42
CA ARG A 129 -32.54 7.19 -4.14
C ARG A 129 -31.71 8.47 -4.13
N LYS A 130 -31.13 8.82 -2.98
CA LYS A 130 -30.30 10.02 -2.84
C LYS A 130 -29.00 9.90 -3.64
N ALA A 131 -28.39 8.72 -3.68
CA ALA A 131 -27.21 8.46 -4.49
C ALA A 131 -27.53 8.50 -5.99
N MET A 132 -28.58 7.79 -6.44
CA MET A 132 -29.04 7.79 -7.83
C MET A 132 -29.37 9.18 -8.36
N LYS A 133 -30.02 10.02 -7.54
CA LYS A 133 -30.33 11.40 -7.88
C LYS A 133 -29.08 12.25 -8.12
N LYS A 134 -27.98 11.99 -7.39
CA LYS A 134 -26.70 12.71 -7.62
C LYS A 134 -26.11 12.36 -8.98
N GLU A 135 -26.36 11.16 -9.50
CA GLU A 135 -25.97 10.73 -10.85
C GLU A 135 -26.94 11.22 -11.94
N GLY A 136 -27.92 12.07 -11.59
CA GLY A 136 -28.86 12.66 -12.54
C GLY A 136 -30.03 11.76 -12.94
N VAL A 137 -30.19 10.60 -12.30
CA VAL A 137 -31.31 9.68 -12.55
C VAL A 137 -32.29 9.71 -11.39
N GLU A 138 -33.57 9.92 -11.69
CA GLU A 138 -34.65 9.88 -10.70
C GLU A 138 -35.70 8.84 -11.09
N ILE A 139 -36.26 8.20 -10.07
CA ILE A 139 -37.35 7.25 -10.23
C ILE A 139 -38.64 7.95 -10.65
N GLN A 140 -39.29 7.41 -11.66
CA GLN A 140 -40.56 7.89 -12.15
C GLN A 140 -41.70 7.04 -11.59
N ALA A 141 -42.55 7.67 -10.78
CA ALA A 141 -43.72 7.03 -10.19
C ALA A 141 -44.88 8.04 -10.10
N PRO A 142 -46.14 7.60 -10.23
CA PRO A 142 -46.58 6.22 -10.45
C PRO A 142 -46.65 5.88 -11.96
N TYR A 143 -45.79 4.98 -12.44
CA TYR A 143 -45.81 4.46 -13.81
C TYR A 143 -45.76 2.93 -13.81
N ALA A 144 -46.82 2.31 -14.31
CA ALA A 144 -46.91 0.86 -14.46
C ALA A 144 -46.50 0.44 -15.86
N LEU A 145 -45.72 -0.63 -15.98
CA LEU A 145 -45.52 -1.31 -17.25
C LEU A 145 -46.75 -2.16 -17.57
N THR A 146 -47.34 -1.96 -18.74
CA THR A 146 -48.60 -2.61 -19.13
C THR A 146 -48.49 -3.51 -20.36
N ASP A 147 -47.44 -3.34 -21.16
CA ASP A 147 -47.16 -4.19 -22.31
C ASP A 147 -45.67 -4.17 -22.67
N ILE A 148 -45.17 -5.29 -23.21
CA ILE A 148 -43.80 -5.43 -23.72
C ILE A 148 -43.87 -6.11 -25.08
N GLN A 149 -43.30 -5.47 -26.10
CA GLN A 149 -43.10 -6.07 -27.41
C GLN A 149 -41.61 -6.06 -27.77
N VAL A 150 -41.06 -7.24 -28.09
CA VAL A 150 -39.70 -7.39 -28.63
C VAL A 150 -39.77 -7.45 -30.15
N LEU A 151 -39.10 -6.51 -30.81
CA LEU A 151 -38.98 -6.44 -32.26
C LEU A 151 -37.90 -7.42 -32.73
N GLN A 152 -38.32 -8.44 -33.48
CA GLN A 152 -37.43 -9.52 -33.94
C GLN A 152 -36.65 -9.14 -35.21
N ASP A 153 -37.13 -8.14 -35.94
CA ASP A 153 -36.48 -7.56 -37.11
C ASP A 153 -35.39 -6.52 -36.76
N VAL A 154 -35.34 -6.08 -35.50
CA VAL A 154 -34.29 -5.20 -34.97
C VAL A 154 -33.17 -6.02 -34.34
N LYS A 155 -31.92 -5.67 -34.65
CA LYS A 155 -30.73 -6.40 -34.21
C LYS A 155 -30.56 -6.36 -32.68
N PRO A 156 -30.03 -7.43 -32.06
CA PRO A 156 -29.62 -7.40 -30.66
C PRO A 156 -28.67 -6.22 -30.36
N GLY A 157 -28.91 -5.54 -29.24
CA GLY A 157 -28.17 -4.34 -28.83
C GLY A 157 -28.75 -3.00 -29.33
N ASP A 158 -29.62 -3.00 -30.34
CA ASP A 158 -30.38 -1.81 -30.76
C ASP A 158 -31.69 -1.65 -29.97
N TYR A 159 -32.42 -0.54 -30.19
CA TYR A 159 -33.68 -0.20 -29.52
C TYR A 159 -34.84 -1.11 -29.93
N ARG A 160 -34.77 -2.39 -29.55
CA ARG A 160 -35.66 -3.46 -30.01
C ARG A 160 -36.84 -3.74 -29.08
N ILE A 161 -36.93 -3.07 -27.93
CA ILE A 161 -38.02 -3.27 -26.98
C ILE A 161 -38.97 -2.07 -27.06
N LEU A 162 -40.27 -2.32 -27.28
CA LEU A 162 -41.34 -1.34 -27.10
C LEU A 162 -42.03 -1.63 -25.77
N ALA A 163 -41.79 -0.79 -24.77
CA ALA A 163 -42.38 -0.90 -23.45
C ALA A 163 -43.52 0.12 -23.30
N THR A 164 -44.76 -0.34 -23.14
CA THR A 164 -45.91 0.56 -22.92
C THR A 164 -46.07 0.84 -21.43
N ILE A 165 -45.84 2.08 -21.03
CA ILE A 165 -46.01 2.53 -19.65
C ILE A 165 -47.30 3.33 -19.51
N GLU A 166 -47.99 3.16 -18.38
CA GLU A 166 -49.22 3.86 -18.05
C GLU A 166 -49.03 4.61 -16.73
N HIS A 167 -49.33 5.91 -16.72
CA HIS A 167 -49.32 6.69 -15.48
C HIS A 167 -50.49 6.25 -14.58
N GLY A 168 -50.19 5.88 -13.33
CA GLY A 168 -51.15 5.24 -12.41
C GLY A 168 -52.40 6.05 -12.09
N GLU A 169 -52.29 7.39 -12.10
CA GLU A 169 -53.42 8.30 -11.84
C GLU A 169 -54.13 8.76 -13.13
N THR A 170 -53.42 9.42 -14.04
CA THR A 170 -53.98 9.99 -15.27
C THR A 170 -54.37 8.96 -16.33
N ARG A 171 -53.92 7.70 -16.19
CA ARG A 171 -54.12 6.61 -17.17
C ARG A 171 -53.56 6.90 -18.56
N VAL A 172 -52.72 7.93 -18.69
CA VAL A 172 -52.04 8.28 -19.93
C VAL A 172 -51.00 7.20 -20.25
N LYS A 173 -51.02 6.71 -21.50
CA LYS A 173 -50.07 5.72 -22.00
C LYS A 173 -48.99 6.38 -22.86
N SER A 174 -47.76 5.94 -22.70
CA SER A 174 -46.62 6.28 -23.56
C SER A 174 -45.78 5.05 -23.86
N ILE A 175 -44.96 5.13 -24.91
CA ILE A 175 -44.07 4.04 -25.33
C ILE A 175 -42.63 4.44 -25.04
N VAL A 176 -41.90 3.60 -24.32
CA VAL A 176 -40.45 3.70 -24.17
C VAL A 176 -39.81 2.67 -25.09
N LYS A 177 -39.07 3.14 -26.10
CA LYS A 177 -38.20 2.29 -26.91
C LYS A 177 -36.88 2.10 -26.16
N CYS A 178 -36.51 0.86 -25.88
CA CYS A 178 -35.26 0.56 -25.18
C CYS A 178 -34.44 -0.56 -25.79
N ARG A 179 -33.12 -0.52 -25.51
CA ARG A 179 -32.19 -1.58 -25.92
C ARG A 179 -32.27 -2.77 -24.99
N TYR A 180 -32.28 -2.49 -23.68
CA TYR A 180 -32.38 -3.48 -22.62
C TYR A 180 -33.48 -3.11 -21.63
N LEU A 181 -34.14 -4.13 -21.06
CA LEU A 181 -35.13 -3.97 -20.00
C LEU A 181 -34.76 -4.87 -18.81
N VAL A 182 -34.76 -4.30 -17.60
CA VAL A 182 -34.52 -5.05 -16.37
C VAL A 182 -35.78 -5.06 -15.51
N GLY A 183 -36.41 -6.23 -15.40
CA GLY A 183 -37.53 -6.49 -14.51
C GLY A 183 -37.06 -6.73 -13.07
N ALA A 184 -37.12 -5.71 -12.25
CA ALA A 184 -36.88 -5.74 -10.80
C ALA A 184 -38.19 -5.47 -10.03
N ASP A 185 -39.32 -5.90 -10.59
CA ASP A 185 -40.70 -5.58 -10.19
C ASP A 185 -41.33 -6.62 -9.23
N GLY A 186 -40.47 -7.34 -8.51
CA GLY A 186 -40.82 -8.16 -7.35
C GLY A 186 -41.50 -9.51 -7.65
N GLY A 187 -41.97 -10.19 -6.60
CA GLY A 187 -42.50 -11.56 -6.71
C GLY A 187 -43.72 -11.69 -7.63
N LYS A 188 -44.46 -10.60 -7.83
CA LYS A 188 -45.57 -10.48 -8.79
C LYS A 188 -45.14 -9.78 -10.09
N SER A 189 -43.89 -9.94 -10.51
CA SER A 189 -43.32 -9.38 -11.73
C SER A 189 -44.27 -9.46 -12.93
N PHE A 190 -44.62 -8.30 -13.48
CA PHE A 190 -45.29 -8.16 -14.75
C PHE A 190 -44.35 -8.58 -15.88
N VAL A 191 -43.08 -8.17 -15.84
CA VAL A 191 -42.07 -8.49 -16.87
C VAL A 191 -41.99 -10.00 -17.07
N ARG A 192 -41.84 -10.78 -15.99
CA ARG A 192 -41.78 -12.25 -16.04
C ARG A 192 -43.02 -12.86 -16.70
N ARG A 193 -44.22 -12.35 -16.36
CA ARG A 193 -45.49 -12.86 -16.91
C ARG A 193 -45.68 -12.48 -18.38
N ALA A 194 -45.36 -11.25 -18.75
CA ALA A 194 -45.44 -10.76 -20.12
C ALA A 194 -44.54 -11.59 -21.05
N MET A 195 -43.33 -11.92 -20.58
CA MET A 195 -42.39 -12.79 -21.29
C MET A 195 -42.67 -14.28 -21.13
N LYS A 196 -43.76 -14.65 -20.45
CA LYS A 196 -44.20 -16.05 -20.23
C LYS A 196 -43.12 -16.95 -19.62
N ILE A 197 -42.25 -16.40 -18.79
CA ILE A 197 -41.18 -17.14 -18.12
C ILE A 197 -41.79 -17.95 -16.96
N PRO A 198 -41.64 -19.29 -16.93
CA PRO A 198 -42.13 -20.12 -15.83
C PRO A 198 -41.52 -19.73 -14.49
N PHE A 199 -42.32 -19.79 -13.42
CA PHE A 199 -41.90 -19.50 -12.05
C PHE A 199 -42.11 -20.73 -11.17
N ASP A 200 -41.15 -21.64 -11.26
CA ASP A 200 -41.17 -22.99 -10.72
C ASP A 200 -40.99 -22.96 -9.19
N GLY A 201 -41.80 -23.71 -8.46
CA GLY A 201 -41.72 -23.80 -6.99
C GLY A 201 -43.07 -24.01 -6.31
N SER A 202 -43.05 -24.04 -4.99
CA SER A 202 -44.23 -24.31 -4.14
C SER A 202 -44.42 -23.21 -3.11
N SER A 203 -45.62 -23.18 -2.52
CA SER A 203 -45.94 -22.33 -1.38
C SER A 203 -46.13 -23.21 -0.14
N THR A 204 -45.63 -22.75 1.01
CA THR A 204 -45.88 -23.43 2.28
C THR A 204 -47.30 -23.17 2.75
N GLU A 205 -47.86 -24.08 3.56
CA GLU A 205 -49.17 -23.85 4.20
C GLU A 205 -49.09 -22.79 5.30
N ASP A 206 -47.96 -22.73 6.02
CA ASP A 206 -47.75 -21.80 7.12
C ASP A 206 -47.54 -20.36 6.64
N LYS A 207 -48.21 -19.43 7.35
CA LYS A 207 -48.01 -17.99 7.20
C LYS A 207 -46.91 -17.52 8.13
N TRP A 208 -46.39 -16.33 7.88
CA TRP A 208 -45.32 -15.73 8.67
C TRP A 208 -45.71 -14.32 9.05
N VAL A 209 -45.50 -13.99 10.32
CA VAL A 209 -45.76 -12.67 10.87
C VAL A 209 -44.44 -11.99 11.18
N ARG A 210 -44.33 -10.71 10.80
CA ARG A 210 -43.27 -9.81 11.25
C ARG A 210 -43.93 -8.58 11.87
N ILE A 211 -43.44 -8.14 13.01
CA ILE A 211 -43.90 -6.94 13.69
C ILE A 211 -42.70 -6.16 14.23
N ASP A 212 -42.68 -4.87 13.95
CA ASP A 212 -41.63 -3.93 14.31
C ASP A 212 -42.19 -2.89 15.26
N GLY A 213 -41.42 -2.53 16.28
CA GLY A 213 -41.81 -1.46 17.17
C GLY A 213 -40.80 -1.18 18.26
N VAL A 214 -41.07 -0.14 19.04
CA VAL A 214 -40.32 0.16 20.25
C VAL A 214 -40.94 -0.67 21.38
N VAL A 215 -40.12 -1.48 22.05
CA VAL A 215 -40.60 -2.48 23.02
C VAL A 215 -40.02 -2.26 24.41
N GLU A 216 -40.76 -2.72 25.42
CA GLU A 216 -40.33 -2.91 26.80
C GLU A 216 -40.33 -4.40 27.11
N THR A 217 -39.26 -4.91 27.69
CA THR A 217 -39.04 -6.34 27.87
C THR A 217 -38.08 -6.61 29.01
N ASN A 218 -38.18 -7.80 29.64
CA ASN A 218 -37.18 -8.33 30.55
C ASN A 218 -36.16 -9.25 29.85
N HIS A 219 -36.22 -9.38 28.51
CA HIS A 219 -35.24 -10.12 27.73
C HIS A 219 -33.84 -9.59 28.06
N PRO A 220 -32.88 -10.44 28.51
CA PRO A 220 -31.63 -9.99 29.14
C PRO A 220 -30.68 -9.30 28.15
N LYS A 221 -30.76 -9.64 26.85
CA LYS A 221 -29.95 -9.05 25.77
C LYS A 221 -30.84 -8.50 24.64
N PRO A 222 -31.71 -7.51 24.89
CA PRO A 222 -32.80 -7.13 23.98
C PRO A 222 -32.32 -6.43 22.70
N ARG A 223 -31.05 -6.01 22.68
CA ARG A 223 -30.38 -5.35 21.56
C ARG A 223 -29.43 -6.31 20.83
N SER A 224 -29.93 -7.46 20.39
CA SER A 224 -29.19 -8.50 19.68
C SER A 224 -30.01 -9.11 18.55
N TYR A 225 -29.37 -9.92 17.71
CA TYR A 225 -30.07 -10.94 16.91
C TYR A 225 -30.22 -12.21 17.75
N CYS A 226 -31.42 -12.77 17.74
CA CYS A 226 -31.75 -13.87 18.62
C CYS A 226 -32.78 -14.82 18.01
N ALA A 227 -32.56 -16.11 18.24
CA ALA A 227 -33.60 -17.12 18.13
C ALA A 227 -34.13 -17.47 19.52
N ILE A 228 -35.45 -17.42 19.69
CA ILE A 228 -36.15 -17.86 20.90
C ILE A 228 -36.93 -19.11 20.54
N GLU A 229 -36.64 -20.22 21.21
CA GLU A 229 -37.37 -21.48 21.02
C GLU A 229 -38.71 -21.40 21.75
N SER A 230 -39.80 -21.29 21.00
CA SER A 230 -41.15 -21.16 21.53
C SER A 230 -41.90 -22.49 21.45
N PRO A 231 -42.44 -23.01 22.57
CA PRO A 231 -43.27 -24.22 22.55
C PRO A 231 -44.50 -24.13 21.64
N THR A 232 -44.96 -22.90 21.35
CA THR A 232 -46.20 -22.66 20.61
C THR A 232 -45.98 -22.05 19.22
N HIS A 233 -44.82 -21.43 18.97
CA HIS A 233 -44.52 -20.71 17.72
C HIS A 233 -43.32 -21.28 16.96
N GLY A 234 -42.67 -22.33 17.49
CA GLY A 234 -41.41 -22.82 16.95
C GLY A 234 -40.28 -21.81 17.16
N ASN A 235 -39.42 -21.63 16.16
CA ASN A 235 -38.30 -20.71 16.27
C ASN A 235 -38.73 -19.26 16.00
N VAL A 236 -38.58 -18.39 17.00
CA VAL A 236 -38.98 -16.98 16.93
C VAL A 236 -37.75 -16.10 16.69
N LEU A 237 -37.81 -15.27 15.65
CA LEU A 237 -36.81 -14.25 15.36
C LEU A 237 -37.03 -13.05 16.27
N TRP A 238 -36.00 -12.69 17.02
CA TRP A 238 -35.85 -11.40 17.68
C TRP A 238 -34.68 -10.65 17.04
N ALA A 239 -34.91 -9.45 16.52
CA ALA A 239 -33.88 -8.67 15.86
C ALA A 239 -33.92 -7.21 16.30
N ALA A 240 -32.81 -6.74 16.88
CA ALA A 240 -32.61 -5.32 17.14
C ALA A 240 -32.50 -4.53 15.82
N LEU A 241 -33.23 -3.42 15.72
CA LEU A 241 -33.28 -2.56 14.53
C LEU A 241 -32.63 -1.19 14.80
N ASP A 242 -32.62 -0.36 13.76
CA ASP A 242 -32.30 1.06 13.83
C ASP A 242 -33.25 1.84 14.78
N ARG A 243 -32.76 2.96 15.32
CA ARG A 243 -33.54 3.90 16.15
C ARG A 243 -34.23 3.27 17.37
N GLY A 244 -33.64 2.21 17.92
CA GLY A 244 -34.13 1.56 19.14
C GLY A 244 -35.36 0.68 18.95
N ALA A 245 -35.83 0.46 17.72
CA ALA A 245 -36.89 -0.49 17.43
C ALA A 245 -36.39 -1.94 17.48
N THR A 246 -37.33 -2.89 17.55
CA THR A 246 -37.10 -4.33 17.56
C THR A 246 -38.10 -5.00 16.62
N ARG A 247 -37.64 -5.97 15.83
CA ARG A 247 -38.49 -6.87 15.05
C ARG A 247 -38.68 -8.17 15.79
N ILE A 248 -39.94 -8.58 15.92
CA ILE A 248 -40.33 -9.93 16.31
C ILE A 248 -40.92 -10.61 15.08
N GLY A 249 -40.60 -11.88 14.86
CA GLY A 249 -41.35 -12.63 13.89
C GLY A 249 -41.28 -14.14 14.03
N PHE A 250 -42.36 -14.77 13.61
CA PHE A 250 -42.69 -16.15 13.94
C PHE A 250 -43.56 -16.75 12.83
N ALA A 251 -43.59 -18.08 12.81
CA ALA A 251 -44.53 -18.81 12.00
C ALA A 251 -45.94 -18.71 12.62
N PHE A 252 -46.93 -18.49 11.76
CA PHE A 252 -48.34 -18.46 12.08
C PHE A 252 -49.02 -19.62 11.36
N THR A 253 -49.04 -20.75 12.06
CA THR A 253 -49.48 -22.03 11.50
C THR A 253 -50.99 -22.07 11.27
N SER A 254 -51.43 -22.98 10.41
CA SER A 254 -52.86 -23.20 10.12
C SER A 254 -53.71 -23.44 11.37
N GLU A 255 -53.15 -24.09 12.39
CA GLU A 255 -53.85 -24.33 13.66
C GLU A 255 -54.09 -23.03 14.42
N ARG A 256 -53.09 -22.15 14.48
CA ARG A 256 -53.19 -20.86 15.18
C ARG A 256 -54.09 -19.89 14.46
N GLN A 257 -54.12 -19.94 13.13
CA GLN A 257 -55.06 -19.17 12.34
C GLN A 257 -56.52 -19.46 12.71
N LYS A 258 -56.87 -20.68 13.13
CA LYS A 258 -58.25 -21.03 13.53
C LYS A 258 -58.75 -20.23 14.76
N ALA A 259 -57.84 -19.72 15.59
CA ALA A 259 -58.20 -18.91 16.75
C ALA A 259 -58.68 -17.50 16.38
N TYR A 260 -58.50 -17.07 15.12
CA TYR A 260 -58.79 -15.72 14.67
C TYR A 260 -59.76 -15.73 13.49
N LYS A 261 -60.85 -14.97 13.61
CA LYS A 261 -61.76 -14.71 12.48
C LYS A 261 -61.12 -13.76 11.46
N GLU A 262 -60.39 -12.78 11.96
CA GLU A 262 -59.60 -11.82 11.19
C GLU A 262 -58.30 -11.56 11.97
N PHE A 263 -57.18 -11.50 11.25
CA PHE A 263 -55.87 -11.29 11.84
C PHE A 263 -55.46 -9.82 11.63
N ASN A 264 -55.60 -9.01 12.68
CA ASN A 264 -55.32 -7.57 12.69
C ASN A 264 -54.05 -7.26 13.53
N GLU A 265 -53.74 -5.97 13.70
CA GLU A 265 -52.56 -5.53 14.44
C GLU A 265 -52.57 -5.98 15.90
N GLU A 266 -53.73 -5.87 16.56
CA GLU A 266 -53.88 -6.30 17.94
C GLU A 266 -53.63 -7.80 18.09
N ALA A 267 -54.12 -8.61 17.14
CA ALA A 267 -53.81 -10.03 17.09
C ALA A 267 -52.31 -10.29 16.90
N ALA A 268 -51.65 -9.57 15.99
CA ALA A 268 -50.21 -9.68 15.78
C ALA A 268 -49.39 -9.34 17.03
N VAL A 269 -49.80 -8.31 17.78
CA VAL A 269 -49.19 -7.94 19.06
C VAL A 269 -49.39 -9.02 20.11
N GLN A 270 -50.61 -9.55 20.27
CA GLN A 270 -50.90 -10.62 21.24
C GLN A 270 -50.07 -11.88 20.96
N GLU A 271 -49.96 -12.24 19.68
CA GLU A 271 -49.20 -13.39 19.22
C GLU A 271 -47.69 -13.16 19.42
N ALA A 272 -47.18 -11.96 19.15
CA ALA A 272 -45.78 -11.62 19.43
C ALA A 272 -45.44 -11.76 20.92
N ILE A 273 -46.33 -11.31 21.82
CA ILE A 273 -46.15 -11.45 23.27
C ILE A 273 -46.14 -12.92 23.69
N ALA A 274 -47.02 -13.73 23.13
CA ALA A 274 -47.07 -15.17 23.38
C ALA A 274 -45.82 -15.89 22.81
N SER A 275 -45.28 -15.41 21.69
CA SER A 275 -44.16 -16.04 20.98
C SER A 275 -42.86 -16.04 21.77
N VAL A 276 -42.61 -14.97 22.53
CA VAL A 276 -41.31 -14.74 23.21
C VAL A 276 -41.29 -15.20 24.67
N GLN A 277 -42.32 -15.91 25.14
CA GLN A 277 -42.31 -16.48 26.49
C GLN A 277 -41.06 -17.37 26.70
N PRO A 278 -40.41 -17.33 27.88
CA PRO A 278 -40.88 -16.73 29.15
C PRO A 278 -40.58 -15.24 29.34
N PHE A 279 -40.06 -14.54 28.33
CA PHE A 279 -39.78 -13.12 28.43
C PHE A 279 -41.08 -12.29 28.38
N SER A 280 -41.11 -11.20 29.13
CA SER A 280 -42.15 -10.18 29.02
C SER A 280 -41.91 -9.35 27.76
N LEU A 281 -42.99 -8.97 27.08
CA LEU A 281 -42.93 -8.08 25.93
C LEU A 281 -44.11 -7.14 25.98
N LYS A 282 -43.85 -5.84 25.79
CA LYS A 282 -44.86 -4.81 25.65
C LYS A 282 -44.43 -3.84 24.57
N PHE A 283 -45.24 -3.70 23.52
CA PHE A 283 -45.03 -2.66 22.53
C PHE A 283 -45.42 -1.30 23.14
N LYS A 284 -44.46 -0.38 23.18
CA LYS A 284 -44.73 1.05 23.44
C LYS A 284 -45.32 1.72 22.21
N GLN A 285 -44.86 1.26 21.04
CA GLN A 285 -45.29 1.73 19.73
C GLN A 285 -45.08 0.59 18.73
N VAL A 286 -46.08 0.36 17.87
CA VAL A 286 -45.95 -0.49 16.68
C VAL A 286 -45.63 0.41 15.50
N ASP A 287 -44.50 0.17 14.85
CA ASP A 287 -44.06 0.93 13.67
C ASP A 287 -44.60 0.32 12.38
N TRP A 288 -44.67 -1.01 12.31
CA TRP A 288 -45.08 -1.76 11.13
C TRP A 288 -45.33 -3.22 11.47
N TRP A 289 -46.26 -3.88 10.76
CA TRP A 289 -46.42 -5.33 10.83
C TRP A 289 -46.92 -5.89 9.49
N THR A 290 -46.74 -7.18 9.28
CA THR A 290 -47.27 -7.88 8.11
C THR A 290 -47.51 -9.36 8.41
N ILE A 291 -48.41 -9.96 7.63
CA ILE A 291 -48.60 -11.40 7.53
C ILE A 291 -48.53 -11.82 6.06
N TYR A 292 -47.74 -12.83 5.75
CA TYR A 292 -47.57 -13.30 4.37
C TYR A 292 -47.35 -14.80 4.30
N ILE A 293 -47.61 -15.37 3.12
CA ILE A 293 -47.30 -16.76 2.80
C ILE A 293 -45.90 -16.81 2.21
N VAL A 294 -45.10 -17.77 2.65
CA VAL A 294 -43.80 -18.05 2.07
C VAL A 294 -43.97 -18.87 0.80
N GLY A 295 -43.31 -18.43 -0.27
CA GLY A 295 -43.22 -19.18 -1.51
C GLY A 295 -41.77 -19.27 -1.96
N GLN A 296 -41.22 -20.47 -1.99
CA GLN A 296 -39.92 -20.76 -2.59
C GLN A 296 -40.11 -21.00 -4.08
N ARG A 297 -39.73 -20.03 -4.91
CA ARG A 297 -39.90 -20.08 -6.36
C ARG A 297 -38.68 -19.51 -7.07
N ILE A 298 -38.40 -20.05 -8.25
CA ILE A 298 -37.32 -19.62 -9.13
C ILE A 298 -37.83 -19.50 -10.56
N ALA A 299 -37.44 -18.44 -11.25
CA ALA A 299 -37.70 -18.25 -12.65
C ALA A 299 -36.81 -19.23 -13.43
N ARG A 300 -37.37 -19.85 -14.47
CA ARG A 300 -36.61 -20.82 -15.27
C ARG A 300 -35.46 -20.17 -16.04
N SER A 301 -35.64 -18.90 -16.41
CA SER A 301 -34.64 -18.06 -17.07
C SER A 301 -34.65 -16.67 -16.45
N PHE A 302 -33.46 -16.10 -16.27
CA PHE A 302 -33.22 -14.76 -15.78
C PHE A 302 -32.91 -13.79 -16.94
N PHE A 303 -32.56 -14.31 -18.13
CA PHE A 303 -32.29 -13.53 -19.33
C PHE A 303 -32.97 -14.16 -20.56
N VAL A 304 -33.77 -13.38 -21.30
CA VAL A 304 -34.50 -13.84 -22.48
C VAL A 304 -34.45 -12.82 -23.63
N ASP A 305 -34.64 -13.32 -24.85
CA ASP A 305 -34.66 -12.54 -26.11
C ASP A 305 -33.42 -11.66 -26.34
N ASP A 306 -32.31 -11.98 -25.68
CA ASP A 306 -31.05 -11.24 -25.65
C ASP A 306 -31.17 -9.77 -25.21
N CYS A 307 -32.29 -9.39 -24.58
CA CYS A 307 -32.53 -8.00 -24.19
C CYS A 307 -33.35 -7.79 -22.91
N ILE A 308 -33.98 -8.84 -22.34
CA ILE A 308 -34.82 -8.73 -21.15
C ILE A 308 -34.23 -9.53 -20.00
N PHE A 309 -33.94 -8.84 -18.91
CA PHE A 309 -33.45 -9.42 -17.67
C PHE A 309 -34.54 -9.42 -16.61
N LEU A 310 -34.50 -10.41 -15.72
CA LEU A 310 -35.19 -10.37 -14.44
C LEU A 310 -34.11 -10.26 -13.34
N ALA A 311 -34.41 -9.60 -12.21
CA ALA A 311 -33.51 -9.52 -11.07
C ALA A 311 -34.27 -9.52 -9.73
N GLY A 312 -33.65 -10.08 -8.67
CA GLY A 312 -34.24 -10.13 -7.33
C GLY A 312 -35.51 -10.96 -7.27
N ASP A 313 -36.52 -10.47 -6.54
CA ASP A 313 -37.81 -11.16 -6.37
C ASP A 313 -38.56 -11.46 -7.69
N ALA A 314 -38.22 -10.78 -8.79
CA ALA A 314 -38.74 -11.12 -10.11
C ALA A 314 -38.20 -12.47 -10.61
N CYS A 315 -36.97 -12.82 -10.23
CA CYS A 315 -36.30 -14.08 -10.50
C CYS A 315 -36.56 -15.14 -9.44
N HIS A 316 -36.57 -14.77 -8.15
CA HIS A 316 -36.57 -15.76 -7.08
C HIS A 316 -37.24 -15.23 -5.83
N THR A 317 -38.14 -16.03 -5.25
CA THR A 317 -38.72 -15.74 -3.94
C THR A 317 -38.41 -16.90 -3.02
N HIS A 318 -38.20 -16.62 -1.74
CA HIS A 318 -37.95 -17.64 -0.72
C HIS A 318 -38.43 -17.13 0.64
N SER A 319 -38.28 -17.94 1.69
CA SER A 319 -38.66 -17.53 3.05
C SER A 319 -37.75 -16.41 3.56
N SER A 320 -38.23 -15.65 4.54
CA SER A 320 -37.37 -14.68 5.25
C SER A 320 -36.54 -15.33 6.35
N GLY A 321 -36.62 -16.65 6.53
CA GLY A 321 -35.95 -17.40 7.59
C GLY A 321 -34.44 -17.22 7.60
N ALA A 322 -33.80 -17.11 6.43
CA ALA A 322 -32.36 -16.87 6.30
C ALA A 322 -31.97 -15.39 6.02
N ALA A 323 -32.95 -14.48 5.98
CA ALA A 323 -32.77 -13.06 5.64
C ALA A 323 -32.05 -12.77 4.30
N GLN A 324 -32.19 -13.64 3.30
CA GLN A 324 -31.39 -13.58 2.05
C GLN A 324 -31.99 -12.79 0.88
N GLY A 325 -33.27 -12.39 0.91
CA GLY A 325 -33.96 -11.92 -0.30
C GLY A 325 -33.34 -10.66 -0.90
N MET A 326 -33.20 -9.62 -0.08
CA MET A 326 -32.57 -8.38 -0.50
C MET A 326 -31.07 -8.55 -0.79
N ASN A 327 -30.35 -9.37 -0.02
CA ASN A 327 -28.92 -9.65 -0.24
C ASN A 327 -28.69 -10.28 -1.61
N THR A 328 -29.42 -11.34 -1.92
CA THR A 328 -29.33 -12.04 -3.20
C THR A 328 -29.76 -11.14 -4.36
N GLY A 329 -30.79 -10.31 -4.16
CA GLY A 329 -31.19 -9.31 -5.13
C GLY A 329 -30.15 -8.21 -5.37
N ILE A 330 -29.42 -7.77 -4.35
CA ILE A 330 -28.29 -6.84 -4.50
C ILE A 330 -27.17 -7.52 -5.29
N HIS A 331 -26.88 -8.79 -5.02
CA HIS A 331 -25.88 -9.53 -5.80
C HIS A 331 -26.28 -9.63 -7.27
N ASP A 332 -27.58 -9.83 -7.57
CA ASP A 332 -28.09 -9.80 -8.93
C ASP A 332 -27.91 -8.42 -9.58
N ALA A 333 -28.29 -7.35 -8.88
CA ALA A 333 -28.18 -5.97 -9.36
C ALA A 333 -26.73 -5.60 -9.67
N VAL A 334 -25.83 -5.89 -8.73
CA VAL A 334 -24.41 -5.55 -8.84
C VAL A 334 -23.73 -6.35 -9.94
N ASN A 335 -24.05 -7.65 -10.05
CA ASN A 335 -23.53 -8.52 -11.11
C ASN A 335 -23.97 -8.06 -12.51
N LEU A 336 -25.25 -7.71 -12.66
CA LEU A 336 -25.81 -7.30 -13.94
C LEU A 336 -25.34 -5.89 -14.35
N GLY A 337 -25.27 -4.96 -13.40
CA GLY A 337 -25.03 -3.54 -13.68
C GLY A 337 -23.72 -3.28 -14.40
N TRP A 338 -22.60 -3.86 -13.94
CA TRP A 338 -21.31 -3.66 -14.62
C TRP A 338 -21.27 -4.30 -16.01
N LYS A 339 -21.86 -5.49 -16.17
CA LYS A 339 -21.92 -6.21 -17.46
C LYS A 339 -22.70 -5.41 -18.50
N LEU A 340 -23.88 -4.90 -18.12
CA LEU A 340 -24.68 -4.03 -18.97
C LEU A 340 -23.94 -2.74 -19.31
N SER A 341 -23.29 -2.09 -18.33
CA SER A 341 -22.52 -0.87 -18.59
C SER A 341 -21.43 -1.09 -19.66
N LEU A 342 -20.64 -2.18 -19.55
CA LEU A 342 -19.58 -2.47 -20.52
C LEU A 342 -20.13 -2.76 -21.92
N VAL A 343 -21.23 -3.52 -22.03
CA VAL A 343 -21.83 -3.85 -23.33
C VAL A 343 -22.45 -2.60 -23.97
N ILE A 344 -23.13 -1.75 -23.20
CA ILE A 344 -23.74 -0.50 -23.71
C ILE A 344 -22.68 0.47 -24.22
N GLN A 345 -21.53 0.56 -23.54
CA GLN A 345 -20.38 1.36 -23.96
C GLN A 345 -19.62 0.75 -25.15
N GLY A 346 -19.93 -0.49 -25.55
CA GLY A 346 -19.20 -1.21 -26.60
C GLY A 346 -17.82 -1.73 -26.17
N LEU A 347 -17.55 -1.79 -24.86
CA LEU A 347 -16.30 -2.29 -24.29
C LEU A 347 -16.29 -3.81 -24.11
N ALA A 348 -17.46 -4.45 -24.14
CA ALA A 348 -17.60 -5.90 -24.07
C ALA A 348 -18.57 -6.44 -25.11
N SER A 349 -18.36 -7.68 -25.53
CA SER A 349 -19.30 -8.39 -26.40
C SER A 349 -20.65 -8.61 -25.69
N PRO A 350 -21.79 -8.49 -26.40
CA PRO A 350 -23.10 -8.84 -25.85
C PRO A 350 -23.18 -10.26 -25.27
N ALA A 351 -22.31 -11.17 -25.74
CA ALA A 351 -22.20 -12.52 -25.19
C ALA A 351 -21.89 -12.55 -23.68
N LEU A 352 -21.24 -11.50 -23.15
CA LEU A 352 -21.00 -11.32 -21.71
C LEU A 352 -22.31 -11.37 -20.91
N LEU A 353 -23.42 -10.90 -21.46
CA LEU A 353 -24.70 -10.83 -20.73
C LEU A 353 -25.26 -12.20 -20.37
N HIS A 354 -24.94 -13.26 -21.13
CA HIS A 354 -25.35 -14.63 -20.78
C HIS A 354 -24.67 -15.14 -19.50
N SER A 355 -23.52 -14.58 -19.11
CA SER A 355 -22.87 -14.92 -17.85
C SER A 355 -23.71 -14.54 -16.63
N TYR A 356 -24.62 -13.56 -16.75
CA TYR A 356 -25.51 -13.17 -15.65
C TYR A 356 -26.37 -14.35 -15.18
N GLU A 357 -27.12 -14.98 -16.09
CA GLU A 357 -27.94 -16.14 -15.73
C GLU A 357 -27.06 -17.32 -15.28
N ALA A 358 -25.98 -17.60 -15.99
CA ALA A 358 -25.09 -18.71 -15.70
C ALA A 358 -24.45 -18.62 -14.29
N GLU A 359 -24.17 -17.42 -13.81
CA GLU A 359 -23.59 -17.19 -12.49
C GLU A 359 -24.64 -17.11 -11.37
N ARG A 360 -25.76 -16.44 -11.63
CA ARG A 360 -26.76 -16.13 -10.60
C ARG A 360 -27.71 -17.30 -10.35
N LEU A 361 -28.19 -17.96 -11.40
CA LEU A 361 -29.20 -19.02 -11.29
C LEU A 361 -28.74 -20.21 -10.42
N PRO A 362 -27.50 -20.76 -10.55
CA PRO A 362 -27.06 -21.86 -9.70
C PRO A 362 -26.98 -21.48 -8.22
N ASN A 363 -26.51 -20.26 -7.92
CA ASN A 363 -26.43 -19.78 -6.54
C ASN A 363 -27.82 -19.57 -5.92
N VAL A 364 -28.78 -19.08 -6.69
CA VAL A 364 -30.17 -18.97 -6.25
C VAL A 364 -30.80 -20.35 -5.99
N ARG A 365 -30.46 -21.39 -6.76
CA ARG A 365 -30.92 -22.76 -6.48
C ARG A 365 -30.40 -23.26 -5.13
N ARG A 366 -29.10 -23.09 -4.86
CA ARG A 366 -28.49 -23.44 -3.57
C ARG A 366 -29.17 -22.72 -2.40
N LEU A 367 -29.47 -21.43 -2.58
CA LEU A 367 -30.21 -20.64 -1.59
C LEU A 367 -31.58 -21.26 -1.28
N ILE A 368 -32.34 -21.61 -2.32
CA ILE A 368 -33.68 -22.20 -2.16
C ILE A 368 -33.61 -23.53 -1.42
N ASP A 369 -32.57 -24.34 -1.67
CA ASP A 369 -32.41 -25.63 -1.01
C ASP A 369 -32.13 -25.46 0.50
N TYR A 370 -31.27 -24.52 0.89
CA TYR A 370 -31.08 -24.15 2.30
C TYR A 370 -32.36 -23.59 2.93
N ASP A 371 -33.05 -22.69 2.22
CA ASP A 371 -34.26 -22.04 2.71
C ASP A 371 -35.39 -23.04 2.99
N LYS A 372 -35.56 -24.07 2.15
CA LYS A 372 -36.54 -25.15 2.39
C LYS A 372 -36.26 -25.89 3.70
N ALA A 373 -35.00 -26.23 3.96
CA ALA A 373 -34.62 -26.89 5.20
C ALA A 373 -34.85 -25.99 6.42
N ILE A 374 -34.35 -24.75 6.36
CA ILE A 374 -34.49 -23.75 7.44
C ILE A 374 -35.96 -23.47 7.75
N SER A 375 -36.79 -23.22 6.73
CA SER A 375 -38.21 -22.90 6.92
C SER A 375 -39.00 -24.02 7.59
N ARG A 376 -38.70 -25.29 7.28
CA ARG A 376 -39.36 -26.45 7.94
C ARG A 376 -38.90 -26.58 9.39
N LEU A 377 -37.60 -26.43 9.62
CA LEU A 377 -37.02 -26.54 10.96
C LEU A 377 -37.54 -25.45 11.90
N MET A 378 -37.73 -24.23 11.40
CA MET A 378 -38.34 -23.14 12.16
C MET A 378 -39.79 -23.42 12.58
N THR A 379 -40.53 -24.25 11.84
CA THR A 379 -41.88 -24.70 12.20
C THR A 379 -41.89 -26.04 12.95
N MET A 380 -40.74 -26.43 13.50
CA MET A 380 -40.53 -27.67 14.27
C MET A 380 -40.73 -28.94 13.45
N GLN A 381 -40.47 -28.89 12.15
CA GLN A 381 -40.55 -30.04 11.25
C GLN A 381 -39.16 -30.38 10.70
N LEU A 382 -38.78 -31.65 10.74
CA LEU A 382 -37.56 -32.11 10.07
C LEU A 382 -37.69 -31.93 8.54
N PRO A 383 -36.57 -31.70 7.83
CA PRO A 383 -36.55 -31.67 6.36
C PRO A 383 -37.09 -32.96 5.75
N GLU A 384 -37.73 -32.88 4.58
CA GLU A 384 -38.35 -34.06 3.91
C GLU A 384 -37.33 -35.14 3.55
N ASN A 385 -36.09 -34.74 3.27
CA ASN A 385 -34.96 -35.60 2.95
C ASN A 385 -34.05 -35.85 4.17
N TRP A 386 -34.54 -35.66 5.40
CA TRP A 386 -33.75 -35.91 6.60
C TRP A 386 -33.42 -37.39 6.76
N THR A 387 -32.13 -37.72 6.72
CA THR A 387 -31.61 -39.10 6.87
C THR A 387 -31.04 -39.40 8.27
N GLY A 388 -31.10 -38.44 9.19
CA GLY A 388 -30.65 -38.59 10.57
C GLY A 388 -31.70 -39.27 11.47
N ASP A 389 -31.55 -39.13 12.79
CA ASP A 389 -32.53 -39.64 13.75
C ASP A 389 -33.91 -38.99 13.51
N PRO A 390 -34.98 -39.76 13.24
CA PRO A 390 -36.34 -39.23 13.09
C PRO A 390 -36.90 -38.54 14.36
N LYS A 391 -36.25 -38.74 15.51
CA LYS A 391 -36.58 -38.10 16.78
C LYS A 391 -35.62 -36.96 17.15
N ALA A 392 -34.74 -36.55 16.25
CA ALA A 392 -33.85 -35.42 16.47
C ALA A 392 -34.64 -34.15 16.80
N ASP A 393 -34.09 -33.35 17.71
CA ASP A 393 -34.65 -32.02 18.03
C ASP A 393 -34.49 -31.08 16.82
N PRO A 394 -35.60 -30.57 16.23
CA PRO A 394 -35.52 -29.65 15.11
C PRO A 394 -34.71 -28.38 15.41
N ASN A 395 -34.64 -27.90 16.65
CA ASN A 395 -33.82 -26.72 16.99
C ASN A 395 -32.32 -27.01 16.93
N GLU A 396 -31.90 -28.22 17.32
CA GLU A 396 -30.51 -28.67 17.14
C GLU A 396 -30.14 -28.79 15.66
N VAL A 397 -31.05 -29.38 14.88
CA VAL A 397 -30.85 -29.54 13.45
C VAL A 397 -30.82 -28.16 12.76
N LEU A 398 -31.66 -27.21 13.18
CA LEU A 398 -31.64 -25.83 12.70
C LEU A 398 -30.28 -25.17 12.93
N GLY A 399 -29.71 -25.31 14.13
CA GLY A 399 -28.39 -24.78 14.44
C GLY A 399 -27.29 -25.34 13.53
N LYS A 400 -27.32 -26.66 13.26
CA LYS A 400 -26.38 -27.32 12.34
C LYS A 400 -26.54 -26.82 10.90
N VAL A 401 -27.76 -26.80 10.39
CA VAL A 401 -28.06 -26.33 9.02
C VAL A 401 -27.67 -24.85 8.83
N MET A 402 -27.95 -24.00 9.83
CA MET A 402 -27.54 -22.58 9.79
C MET A 402 -26.01 -22.42 9.83
N ALA A 403 -25.30 -23.24 10.60
CA ALA A 403 -23.84 -23.23 10.63
C ALA A 403 -23.22 -23.72 9.30
N GLU A 404 -23.76 -24.78 8.71
CA GLU A 404 -23.35 -25.27 7.39
C GLU A 404 -23.63 -24.23 6.28
N ALA A 405 -24.78 -23.57 6.35
CA ALA A 405 -25.17 -22.51 5.42
C ALA A 405 -24.47 -21.17 5.70
N ALA A 406 -23.67 -21.03 6.75
CA ALA A 406 -23.12 -19.75 7.20
C ALA A 406 -22.22 -19.06 6.15
N PRO A 407 -21.27 -19.75 5.48
CA PRO A 407 -20.46 -19.12 4.43
C PRO A 407 -21.32 -18.62 3.27
N PHE A 408 -22.36 -19.39 2.90
CA PHE A 408 -23.28 -18.98 1.84
C PHE A 408 -24.18 -17.81 2.28
N SER A 409 -24.66 -17.83 3.53
CA SER A 409 -25.57 -16.83 4.10
C SER A 409 -24.89 -15.49 4.36
N SER A 410 -23.61 -15.48 4.73
CA SER A 410 -22.80 -14.24 4.76
C SER A 410 -22.53 -13.69 3.35
N GLY A 411 -22.70 -14.54 2.34
CA GLY A 411 -22.40 -14.29 0.94
C GLY A 411 -20.91 -14.44 0.58
N LEU A 412 -20.04 -14.67 1.57
CA LEU A 412 -18.59 -14.78 1.36
C LEU A 412 -18.19 -16.14 0.75
N GLY A 413 -19.01 -17.17 0.92
CA GLY A 413 -18.82 -18.49 0.33
C GLY A 413 -19.49 -18.68 -1.04
N ILE A 414 -19.98 -17.60 -1.67
CA ILE A 414 -20.53 -17.68 -3.02
C ILE A 414 -19.39 -17.86 -4.03
N TYR A 415 -19.52 -18.86 -4.88
CA TYR A 415 -18.62 -19.10 -6.00
C TYR A 415 -19.40 -19.28 -7.31
N TYR A 416 -18.73 -18.98 -8.42
CA TYR A 416 -19.23 -19.23 -9.77
C TYR A 416 -18.52 -20.46 -10.34
N GLU A 417 -19.24 -21.26 -11.13
CA GLU A 417 -18.70 -22.49 -11.69
C GLU A 417 -17.47 -22.25 -12.58
N GLN A 418 -16.53 -23.19 -12.55
CA GLN A 418 -15.25 -23.14 -13.26
C GLN A 418 -15.33 -23.35 -14.78
N ASP A 419 -16.50 -23.73 -15.29
CA ASP A 419 -16.79 -23.88 -16.74
C ASP A 419 -17.78 -22.79 -17.23
N GLY A 420 -17.90 -21.69 -16.49
CA GLY A 420 -18.81 -20.59 -16.80
C GLY A 420 -18.32 -19.68 -17.93
N TYR A 421 -19.21 -18.82 -18.47
CA TYR A 421 -18.90 -17.87 -19.57
C TYR A 421 -17.66 -16.99 -19.36
N LEU A 422 -17.30 -16.70 -18.11
CA LEU A 422 -16.11 -15.92 -17.73
C LEU A 422 -14.96 -16.77 -17.19
N ASN A 423 -15.27 -17.99 -16.74
CA ASN A 423 -14.32 -18.98 -16.27
C ASN A 423 -14.28 -20.08 -17.33
N VAL A 424 -13.84 -19.75 -18.55
CA VAL A 424 -13.64 -20.79 -19.56
C VAL A 424 -12.23 -21.30 -19.32
N SER A 425 -12.09 -22.50 -18.75
CA SER A 425 -10.87 -23.28 -18.92
C SER A 425 -10.61 -23.32 -20.42
N ALA A 426 -9.49 -22.75 -20.88
CA ALA A 426 -9.15 -22.72 -22.30
C ALA A 426 -9.45 -24.11 -22.90
N PRO A 427 -10.17 -24.20 -24.04
CA PRO A 427 -10.67 -25.48 -24.51
C PRO A 427 -9.51 -26.46 -24.58
N GLN A 428 -9.66 -27.58 -23.84
CA GLN A 428 -8.81 -28.74 -24.02
C GLN A 428 -8.91 -29.12 -25.49
N THR A 429 -7.90 -28.73 -26.26
CA THR A 429 -7.74 -29.20 -27.62
C THR A 429 -7.60 -30.71 -27.55
N GLU A 430 -8.59 -31.40 -28.12
CA GLU A 430 -8.51 -32.82 -28.40
C GLU A 430 -7.13 -33.15 -28.99
N HIS A 431 -6.57 -34.24 -28.48
CA HIS A 431 -5.34 -34.85 -28.93
C HIS A 431 -5.16 -34.78 -30.45
N ILE A 432 -4.40 -33.79 -30.92
CA ILE A 432 -3.57 -33.94 -32.10
C ILE A 432 -2.14 -34.03 -31.59
N SER A 433 -1.65 -35.26 -31.54
CA SER A 433 -0.25 -35.56 -31.33
C SER A 433 0.60 -34.72 -32.29
N THR A 434 1.69 -34.20 -31.73
CA THR A 434 2.81 -33.53 -32.40
C THR A 434 2.56 -32.08 -32.84
N MET A 435 2.67 -31.14 -31.89
CA MET A 435 3.56 -29.97 -32.01
C MET A 435 3.67 -29.24 -30.66
N SER A 436 4.92 -28.97 -30.26
CA SER A 436 5.40 -28.30 -29.05
C SER A 436 4.49 -27.18 -28.50
N THR A 437 3.93 -27.36 -27.30
CA THR A 437 3.40 -26.27 -26.47
C THR A 437 4.51 -25.30 -26.09
N PRO A 438 4.27 -23.97 -26.04
CA PRO A 438 5.23 -23.04 -25.46
C PRO A 438 5.35 -23.36 -23.97
N LYS A 439 6.57 -23.60 -23.50
CA LYS A 439 6.83 -23.92 -22.09
C LYS A 439 6.50 -22.69 -21.22
N PRO A 440 5.85 -22.88 -20.06
CA PRO A 440 5.70 -21.82 -19.05
C PRO A 440 7.08 -21.33 -18.59
N LEU A 441 7.12 -20.16 -17.95
CA LEU A 441 8.35 -19.68 -17.31
C LEU A 441 8.82 -20.74 -16.29
N THR A 442 10.11 -21.05 -16.32
CA THR A 442 10.71 -21.87 -15.25
C THR A 442 10.72 -21.09 -13.94
N PRO A 443 10.78 -21.74 -12.76
CA PRO A 443 10.86 -21.03 -11.48
C PRO A 443 12.02 -20.03 -11.40
N ALA A 444 13.15 -20.37 -12.03
CA ALA A 444 14.30 -19.49 -12.17
C ALA A 444 13.98 -18.22 -12.98
N GLN A 445 13.28 -18.37 -14.10
CA GLN A 445 12.84 -17.25 -14.94
C GLN A 445 11.76 -16.41 -14.24
N THR A 446 10.82 -17.05 -13.53
CA THR A 446 9.79 -16.37 -12.74
C THR A 446 10.41 -15.55 -11.61
N HIS A 447 11.40 -16.11 -10.91
CA HIS A 447 12.18 -15.37 -9.91
C HIS A 447 12.92 -14.18 -10.53
N ALA A 448 13.61 -14.39 -11.67
CA ALA A 448 14.32 -13.32 -12.36
C ALA A 448 13.37 -12.20 -12.82
N LEU A 449 12.19 -12.56 -13.33
CA LEU A 449 11.18 -11.60 -13.75
C LEU A 449 10.67 -10.79 -12.55
N PHE A 450 10.34 -11.45 -11.45
CA PHE A 450 9.93 -10.79 -10.22
C PHE A 450 11.00 -9.82 -9.69
N ASP A 451 12.27 -10.26 -9.71
CA ASP A 451 13.42 -9.47 -9.28
C ASP A 451 13.56 -8.18 -10.08
N ILE A 452 13.46 -8.26 -11.42
CA ILE A 452 13.55 -7.13 -12.34
C ILE A 452 12.41 -6.14 -12.15
N LEU A 453 11.16 -6.64 -12.09
CA LEU A 453 9.98 -5.78 -12.03
C LEU A 453 9.90 -5.03 -10.69
N ILE A 454 10.25 -5.67 -9.56
CA ILE A 454 10.32 -4.98 -8.27
C ILE A 454 11.43 -3.92 -8.28
N HIS A 455 12.60 -4.26 -8.82
CA HIS A 455 13.74 -3.35 -8.89
C HIS A 455 13.38 -2.02 -9.57
N HIS A 456 12.79 -2.12 -10.76
CA HIS A 456 12.42 -0.95 -11.55
C HIS A 456 11.21 -0.21 -10.99
N GLN A 457 10.20 -0.92 -10.48
CA GLN A 457 9.02 -0.28 -9.89
C GLN A 457 9.39 0.53 -8.65
N VAL A 458 10.11 -0.03 -7.68
CA VAL A 458 10.49 0.68 -6.45
C VAL A 458 11.37 1.89 -6.78
N TYR A 459 12.33 1.74 -7.71
CA TYR A 459 13.16 2.85 -8.15
C TYR A 459 12.32 3.97 -8.80
N ALA A 460 11.40 3.62 -9.71
CA ALA A 460 10.53 4.59 -10.37
C ALA A 460 9.62 5.35 -9.39
N GLU A 461 9.06 4.66 -8.39
CA GLU A 461 8.23 5.28 -7.36
C GLU A 461 9.02 6.26 -6.47
N ILE A 462 10.26 5.93 -6.10
CA ILE A 462 11.15 6.82 -5.34
C ILE A 462 11.57 8.01 -6.20
N GLU A 463 11.91 7.79 -7.47
CA GLU A 463 12.30 8.85 -8.39
C GLU A 463 11.15 9.83 -8.64
N ALA A 464 9.90 9.36 -8.69
CA ALA A 464 8.73 10.18 -8.91
C ALA A 464 8.60 11.34 -7.88
N PHE A 465 9.11 11.18 -6.65
CA PHE A 465 9.15 12.25 -5.64
C PHE A 465 10.03 13.45 -6.01
N LYS A 466 10.69 13.43 -7.17
CA LYS A 466 11.25 14.64 -7.75
C LYS A 466 10.19 15.64 -8.19
N TYR A 467 8.96 15.21 -8.41
CA TYR A 467 7.85 16.07 -8.81
C TYR A 467 6.93 16.37 -7.62
N PRO A 468 6.55 17.65 -7.40
CA PRO A 468 5.67 18.03 -6.29
C PRO A 468 4.32 17.30 -6.31
N ALA A 469 3.75 17.07 -7.49
CA ALA A 469 2.45 16.41 -7.63
C ALA A 469 2.41 14.95 -7.15
N THR A 470 3.58 14.30 -7.00
CA THR A 470 3.65 12.88 -6.61
C THR A 470 3.10 12.64 -5.21
N ILE A 471 3.43 13.51 -4.23
CA ILE A 471 2.93 13.33 -2.86
C ILE A 471 1.41 13.54 -2.78
N ASP A 472 0.84 14.39 -3.65
CA ASP A 472 -0.61 14.63 -3.72
C ASP A 472 -1.39 13.42 -4.25
N GLN A 473 -0.71 12.53 -4.97
CA GLN A 473 -1.26 11.31 -5.56
C GLN A 473 -0.78 10.04 -4.85
N TYR A 474 -0.10 10.17 -3.72
CA TYR A 474 0.51 9.05 -3.01
C TYR A 474 -0.51 8.21 -2.23
N GLY A 475 -1.62 8.81 -1.79
CA GLY A 475 -2.68 8.13 -1.04
C GLY A 475 -2.64 8.40 0.47
N TYR A 476 -3.37 7.59 1.24
CA TYR A 476 -3.40 7.69 2.71
C TYR A 476 -1.98 7.59 3.31
N PRO A 477 -1.60 8.43 4.30
CA PRO A 477 -2.37 9.45 5.01
C PRO A 477 -2.21 10.89 4.45
N PHE A 478 -1.64 11.06 3.25
CA PHE A 478 -1.34 12.37 2.64
C PHE A 478 -2.50 12.98 1.84
N ARG A 479 -3.70 12.39 1.91
CA ARG A 479 -4.89 12.62 1.07
C ARG A 479 -4.84 11.98 -0.32
N LYS A 480 -6.04 11.66 -0.80
CA LYS A 480 -6.33 11.03 -2.09
C LYS A 480 -7.68 11.57 -2.58
N ALA A 481 -7.87 11.73 -3.87
CA ALA A 481 -9.21 11.88 -4.42
C ALA A 481 -9.91 10.51 -4.39
N ASP A 482 -11.16 10.46 -3.93
CA ASP A 482 -11.92 9.20 -3.81
C ASP A 482 -11.88 8.41 -5.13
N GLY A 483 -11.38 7.16 -5.06
CA GLY A 483 -11.30 6.24 -6.21
C GLY A 483 -10.03 6.31 -7.07
N VAL A 484 -9.03 7.15 -6.78
CA VAL A 484 -7.84 7.32 -7.66
C VAL A 484 -6.60 6.57 -7.16
N GLN A 485 -6.31 5.35 -7.62
CA GLN A 485 -5.10 4.58 -7.22
C GLN A 485 -3.80 5.39 -7.18
N SER A 486 -2.92 5.04 -6.23
CA SER A 486 -1.66 5.74 -6.04
C SER A 486 -0.73 5.60 -7.22
N THR A 487 0.07 6.64 -7.43
CA THR A 487 1.21 6.59 -8.36
C THR A 487 2.40 5.84 -7.79
N SER A 488 2.41 5.57 -6.48
CA SER A 488 3.45 4.83 -5.77
C SER A 488 2.88 3.68 -4.92
N PRO A 489 2.23 2.67 -5.55
CA PRO A 489 1.52 1.62 -4.83
C PRO A 489 2.42 0.75 -3.93
N LEU A 490 3.68 0.48 -4.30
CA LEU A 490 4.57 -0.32 -3.46
C LEU A 490 5.01 0.43 -2.21
N LEU A 491 5.43 1.69 -2.38
CA LEU A 491 5.85 2.52 -1.26
C LEU A 491 4.66 2.84 -0.33
N GLN A 492 3.46 3.03 -0.89
CA GLN A 492 2.26 3.23 -0.09
C GLN A 492 1.89 1.97 0.70
N ASN A 493 1.96 0.78 0.08
CA ASN A 493 1.76 -0.48 0.80
C ASN A 493 2.77 -0.64 1.94
N MET A 494 4.04 -0.29 1.71
CA MET A 494 5.05 -0.31 2.76
C MET A 494 4.75 0.70 3.88
N LEU A 495 4.30 1.90 3.52
CA LEU A 495 3.89 2.91 4.51
C LEU A 495 2.74 2.39 5.38
N ASN A 496 1.69 1.85 4.76
CA ASN A 496 0.50 1.37 5.45
C ASN A 496 0.77 0.14 6.32
N LYS A 497 1.40 -0.89 5.76
CA LYS A 497 1.67 -2.15 6.49
C LYS A 497 2.72 -1.99 7.59
N PHE A 498 3.76 -1.18 7.35
CA PHE A 498 4.91 -1.10 8.26
C PHE A 498 4.95 0.20 9.05
N ALA A 499 4.99 1.36 8.40
CA ALA A 499 5.28 2.61 9.10
C ALA A 499 4.10 3.15 9.92
N LEU A 500 2.86 3.12 9.40
CA LEU A 500 1.69 3.65 10.11
C LEU A 500 1.23 2.78 11.28
N CYS A 501 1.62 1.51 11.27
CA CYS A 501 1.29 0.56 12.33
C CYS A 501 2.31 0.59 13.49
N ASN A 502 3.39 1.35 13.35
CA ASN A 502 4.44 1.44 14.37
C ASN A 502 3.89 2.09 15.66
N PRO A 503 4.12 1.51 16.86
CA PRO A 503 3.61 2.05 18.12
C PRO A 503 3.97 3.53 18.38
N ALA A 504 5.12 3.99 17.88
CA ALA A 504 5.53 5.38 17.97
C ALA A 504 4.83 6.31 16.97
N ILE A 505 4.32 5.79 15.84
CA ILE A 505 3.79 6.58 14.72
C ILE A 505 2.26 6.47 14.63
N ARG A 506 1.65 5.36 15.07
CA ARG A 506 0.22 5.07 14.94
C ARG A 506 -0.72 6.14 15.52
N ASN A 507 -0.23 6.95 16.46
CA ASN A 507 -1.00 8.00 17.12
C ASN A 507 -0.91 9.37 16.41
N PHE A 508 -0.17 9.46 15.30
CA PHE A 508 -0.04 10.70 14.56
C PHE A 508 -1.33 10.98 13.81
N GLY A 509 -1.96 12.12 14.10
CA GLY A 509 -3.21 12.52 13.45
C GLY A 509 -3.04 12.77 11.95
N GLU A 510 -4.09 12.55 11.17
CA GLU A 510 -4.10 12.72 9.71
C GLU A 510 -3.61 14.11 9.27
N ALA A 511 -4.01 15.16 9.99
CA ALA A 511 -3.57 16.53 9.71
C ALA A 511 -2.03 16.70 9.80
N TRP A 512 -1.35 15.92 10.64
CA TRP A 512 0.11 15.97 10.68
C TRP A 512 0.72 15.48 9.36
N TRP A 513 0.18 14.41 8.78
CA TRP A 513 0.62 13.90 7.50
C TRP A 513 0.27 14.85 6.35
N SER A 514 -1.01 15.23 6.22
CA SER A 514 -1.49 16.03 5.09
C SER A 514 -1.09 17.51 5.15
N GLU A 515 -0.90 18.09 6.34
CA GLU A 515 -0.57 19.52 6.47
C GLU A 515 0.92 19.77 6.72
N LYS A 516 1.63 18.82 7.35
CA LYS A 516 3.05 18.99 7.69
C LYS A 516 3.96 18.22 6.75
N ILE A 517 3.87 16.89 6.73
CA ILE A 517 4.79 16.07 5.95
C ILE A 517 4.57 16.26 4.46
N GLN A 518 3.32 16.26 3.99
CA GLN A 518 3.00 16.56 2.58
C GLN A 518 3.59 17.90 2.15
N THR A 519 3.39 18.96 2.95
CA THR A 519 3.94 20.29 2.69
C THR A 519 5.48 20.29 2.63
N LEU A 520 6.15 19.57 3.55
CA LEU A 520 7.62 19.46 3.53
C LEU A 520 8.13 18.72 2.29
N VAL A 521 7.50 17.60 1.95
CA VAL A 521 7.87 16.80 0.77
C VAL A 521 7.62 17.60 -0.52
N ALA A 522 6.46 18.26 -0.65
CA ALA A 522 6.14 19.12 -1.78
C ALA A 522 7.17 20.25 -1.92
N ARG A 523 7.52 20.95 -0.84
CA ARG A 523 8.56 22.01 -0.86
C ARG A 523 9.94 21.48 -1.22
N MET A 524 10.31 20.28 -0.77
CA MET A 524 11.57 19.64 -1.16
C MET A 524 11.57 19.26 -2.64
N ALA A 525 10.43 18.87 -3.20
CA ALA A 525 10.29 18.61 -4.63
C ALA A 525 10.35 19.91 -5.44
N GLU A 526 9.68 20.98 -4.98
CA GLU A 526 9.70 22.32 -5.59
C GLU A 526 11.10 22.95 -5.58
N ALA A 527 11.89 22.68 -4.55
CA ALA A 527 13.29 23.10 -4.46
C ALA A 527 14.15 22.56 -5.62
N GLU A 528 13.71 21.47 -6.26
CA GLU A 528 14.29 20.94 -7.51
C GLU A 528 15.82 20.78 -7.40
N LEU A 529 16.26 20.06 -6.37
CA LEU A 529 17.68 19.76 -6.17
C LEU A 529 18.25 19.05 -7.39
N SER A 530 19.39 19.55 -7.86
CA SER A 530 20.01 19.16 -9.12
C SER A 530 20.38 17.68 -9.19
N GLU A 531 20.21 17.10 -10.38
CA GLU A 531 20.44 15.68 -10.62
C GLU A 531 21.88 15.43 -11.13
N SER A 532 22.21 14.17 -11.44
CA SER A 532 23.56 13.76 -11.87
C SER A 532 23.98 14.32 -13.23
N TYR A 533 23.08 14.34 -14.22
CA TYR A 533 23.41 14.79 -15.57
C TYR A 533 23.63 16.32 -15.64
N ASP A 534 22.95 17.09 -14.79
CA ASP A 534 23.13 18.55 -14.67
C ASP A 534 24.53 18.89 -14.16
N LYS A 535 25.05 18.08 -13.23
CA LYS A 535 26.39 18.23 -12.67
C LYS A 535 27.49 17.68 -13.59
N GLY A 536 27.13 16.98 -14.65
CA GLY A 536 28.07 16.21 -15.47
C GLY A 536 28.77 15.08 -14.70
N ALA A 537 28.26 14.71 -13.53
CA ALA A 537 28.79 13.73 -12.59
C ALA A 537 27.68 13.23 -11.64
N ILE A 538 27.84 12.06 -11.03
CA ILE A 538 26.81 11.49 -10.13
C ILE A 538 26.60 12.42 -8.92
N GLY A 539 25.36 12.92 -8.74
CA GLY A 539 25.00 13.79 -7.63
C GLY A 539 24.55 13.02 -6.38
N SER A 540 24.74 13.61 -5.20
CA SER A 540 24.40 12.99 -3.91
C SER A 540 22.92 12.64 -3.78
N ARG A 541 22.00 13.39 -4.40
CA ARG A 541 20.57 13.05 -4.47
C ARG A 541 20.33 11.70 -5.15
N LYS A 542 20.91 11.50 -6.34
CA LYS A 542 20.82 10.23 -7.09
C LYS A 542 21.44 9.09 -6.30
N ALA A 543 22.59 9.33 -5.67
CA ALA A 543 23.26 8.34 -4.83
C ALA A 543 22.40 7.91 -3.63
N LEU A 544 21.74 8.85 -2.96
CA LEU A 544 20.84 8.55 -1.83
C LEU A 544 19.54 7.88 -2.28
N ALA A 545 18.95 8.32 -3.40
CA ALA A 545 17.71 7.73 -3.93
C ALA A 545 17.91 6.26 -4.33
N THR A 546 19.03 5.96 -5.00
CA THR A 546 19.41 4.57 -5.37
C THR A 546 19.79 3.72 -4.16
N ALA A 547 20.42 4.31 -3.13
CA ALA A 547 20.65 3.61 -1.87
C ALA A 547 19.32 3.24 -1.20
N ALA A 548 18.39 4.19 -1.13
CA ALA A 548 17.07 3.99 -0.54
C ALA A 548 16.25 2.94 -1.32
N SER A 549 16.26 2.96 -2.66
CA SER A 549 15.57 1.96 -3.46
C SER A 549 16.13 0.56 -3.21
N SER A 550 17.46 0.41 -3.20
CA SER A 550 18.10 -0.88 -2.98
C SER A 550 17.73 -1.54 -1.66
N ILE A 551 17.40 -0.76 -0.62
CA ILE A 551 16.94 -1.25 0.68
C ILE A 551 15.43 -1.57 0.62
N ALA A 552 14.63 -0.64 0.07
CA ALA A 552 13.19 -0.78 -0.03
C ALA A 552 12.76 -1.99 -0.89
N GLU A 553 13.54 -2.33 -1.92
CA GLU A 553 13.31 -3.49 -2.78
C GLU A 553 13.26 -4.81 -2.02
N TYR A 554 14.10 -5.03 -1.00
CA TYR A 554 14.07 -6.26 -0.21
C TYR A 554 12.77 -6.39 0.57
N VAL A 555 12.30 -5.29 1.15
CA VAL A 555 11.03 -5.25 1.88
C VAL A 555 9.87 -5.49 0.91
N ALA A 556 9.89 -4.84 -0.25
CA ALA A 556 8.87 -5.01 -1.28
C ALA A 556 8.81 -6.46 -1.82
N ARG A 557 9.96 -7.09 -2.09
CA ARG A 557 10.04 -8.50 -2.51
C ARG A 557 9.47 -9.43 -1.46
N GLY A 558 9.84 -9.23 -0.20
CA GLY A 558 9.33 -10.04 0.89
C GLY A 558 7.83 -9.84 1.13
N MET A 559 7.35 -8.59 1.05
CA MET A 559 5.93 -8.23 1.21
C MET A 559 5.05 -8.81 0.09
N LEU A 560 5.53 -8.81 -1.15
CA LEU A 560 4.76 -9.28 -2.29
C LEU A 560 4.95 -10.77 -2.57
N GLY A 561 6.19 -11.26 -2.55
CA GLY A 561 6.49 -12.66 -2.84
C GLY A 561 6.32 -13.57 -1.62
N GLY A 562 6.51 -13.05 -0.41
CA GLY A 562 6.61 -13.87 0.80
C GLY A 562 7.97 -14.56 0.94
N TYR A 563 8.20 -15.15 2.11
CA TYR A 563 9.38 -15.94 2.46
C TYR A 563 9.03 -17.42 2.46
N SER A 564 9.82 -18.26 1.79
CA SER A 564 9.50 -19.68 1.62
C SER A 564 9.24 -20.41 2.94
N ARG A 565 8.19 -21.24 2.96
CA ARG A 565 7.84 -22.07 4.12
C ARG A 565 8.74 -23.32 4.23
N ALA A 566 9.34 -23.77 3.13
CA ALA A 566 10.22 -24.92 3.10
C ALA A 566 11.44 -24.68 4.01
N ARG A 567 11.65 -25.56 5.00
CA ARG A 567 12.82 -25.47 5.90
C ARG A 567 14.09 -25.78 5.10
N THR A 568 15.04 -24.86 5.10
CA THR A 568 16.29 -24.99 4.33
C THR A 568 17.22 -26.07 4.85
N ASN A 569 17.08 -26.53 6.11
CA ASN A 569 17.76 -27.71 6.65
C ASN A 569 17.14 -28.15 7.97
N GLU A 570 16.48 -29.32 8.02
CA GLU A 570 16.14 -29.96 9.29
C GLU A 570 17.42 -30.48 9.96
N GLY A 571 17.82 -29.91 11.11
CA GLY A 571 18.64 -30.65 12.08
C GLY A 571 19.86 -29.98 12.72
N LYS A 572 20.22 -28.73 12.37
CA LYS A 572 21.37 -28.06 13.02
C LYS A 572 20.93 -27.25 14.24
N LYS A 573 21.26 -27.71 15.44
CA LYS A 573 20.88 -27.05 16.71
C LYS A 573 21.87 -25.98 17.18
N GLU A 574 23.11 -26.00 16.68
CA GLU A 574 24.16 -25.07 17.08
C GLU A 574 24.89 -24.48 15.85
N TYR A 575 25.10 -23.16 15.87
CA TYR A 575 25.79 -22.39 14.84
C TYR A 575 27.10 -21.81 15.37
N ASP A 576 28.17 -21.98 14.60
CA ASP A 576 29.49 -21.44 14.91
C ASP A 576 29.68 -20.08 14.21
N THR A 577 29.71 -18.99 14.98
CA THR A 577 29.84 -17.62 14.46
C THR A 577 31.19 -17.33 13.79
N SER A 578 32.15 -18.26 13.87
CA SER A 578 33.41 -18.18 13.12
C SER A 578 33.33 -18.76 11.70
N LYS A 579 32.23 -19.45 11.36
CA LYS A 579 32.01 -20.06 10.05
C LYS A 579 31.01 -19.25 9.22
N PRO A 580 31.41 -18.75 8.03
CA PRO A 580 30.53 -17.98 7.15
C PRO A 580 29.23 -18.68 6.79
N GLU A 581 29.29 -20.00 6.55
CA GLU A 581 28.13 -20.81 6.18
C GLU A 581 27.12 -20.90 7.34
N ASP A 582 27.61 -21.04 8.57
CA ASP A 582 26.79 -21.08 9.78
C ASP A 582 26.17 -19.72 10.09
N VAL A 583 26.90 -18.62 9.83
CA VAL A 583 26.40 -17.25 10.01
C VAL A 583 25.25 -16.95 9.06
N ILE A 584 25.36 -17.34 7.79
CA ILE A 584 24.28 -17.19 6.80
C ILE A 584 23.09 -18.07 7.20
N GLN A 585 23.31 -19.35 7.48
CA GLN A 585 22.24 -20.28 7.80
C GLN A 585 21.50 -19.91 9.09
N GLY A 586 22.22 -19.45 10.12
CA GLY A 586 21.60 -18.99 11.37
C GLY A 586 20.76 -17.73 11.19
N PHE A 587 21.15 -16.83 10.27
CA PHE A 587 20.31 -15.70 9.88
C PHE A 587 19.04 -16.16 9.14
N GLU A 588 19.15 -17.07 8.17
CA GLU A 588 18.00 -17.63 7.46
C GLU A 588 17.03 -18.35 8.40
N GLU A 589 17.52 -19.13 9.37
CA GLU A 589 16.67 -19.76 10.38
C GLU A 589 16.00 -18.74 11.29
N LEU A 590 16.71 -17.71 11.75
CA LEU A 590 16.08 -16.67 12.58
C LEU A 590 14.96 -15.95 11.83
N VAL A 591 15.15 -15.63 10.54
CA VAL A 591 14.11 -15.03 9.71
C VAL A 591 12.92 -15.98 9.55
N HIS A 592 13.17 -17.25 9.24
CA HIS A 592 12.13 -18.27 9.11
C HIS A 592 11.30 -18.41 10.40
N GLU A 593 11.96 -18.60 11.55
CA GLU A 593 11.31 -18.77 12.85
C GLU A 593 10.69 -17.46 13.38
N SER A 594 11.06 -16.30 12.83
CA SER A 594 10.36 -15.03 13.11
C SER A 594 9.04 -14.92 12.34
N ILE A 595 8.94 -15.53 11.15
CA ILE A 595 7.75 -15.50 10.28
C ILE A 595 6.77 -16.62 10.63
N TYR A 596 7.29 -17.84 10.84
CA TYR A 596 6.52 -19.07 10.98
C TYR A 596 6.59 -19.70 12.38
N GLY A 597 7.55 -19.27 13.21
CA GLY A 597 7.83 -19.84 14.53
C GLY A 597 7.60 -18.87 15.69
N ASN A 598 8.36 -19.07 16.76
CA ASN A 598 8.27 -18.33 18.03
C ASN A 598 9.53 -17.48 18.33
N ALA A 599 10.42 -17.26 17.36
CA ALA A 599 11.71 -16.61 17.62
C ALA A 599 11.58 -15.20 18.20
N LEU A 600 10.53 -14.45 17.85
CA LEU A 600 10.29 -13.11 18.38
C LEU A 600 9.91 -13.11 19.86
N ASP A 601 9.11 -14.10 20.29
CA ASP A 601 8.76 -14.30 21.71
C ASP A 601 9.99 -14.67 22.52
N ASP A 602 10.76 -15.65 22.03
CA ASP A 602 11.99 -16.11 22.68
C ASP A 602 13.02 -14.98 22.76
N LEU A 603 13.14 -14.16 21.71
CA LEU A 603 14.00 -12.98 21.69
C LEU A 603 13.58 -11.98 22.78
N CYS A 604 12.29 -11.63 22.85
CA CYS A 604 11.78 -10.67 23.83
C CYS A 604 12.04 -11.15 25.27
N GLU A 605 11.67 -12.39 25.58
CA GLU A 605 11.89 -12.98 26.91
C GLU A 605 13.38 -13.06 27.27
N LYS A 606 14.23 -13.41 26.30
CA LYS A 606 15.67 -13.55 26.57
C LYS A 606 16.36 -12.20 26.74
N VAL A 607 16.04 -11.21 25.91
CA VAL A 607 16.55 -9.83 26.06
C VAL A 607 16.11 -9.23 27.39
N LYS A 608 14.89 -9.53 27.85
CA LYS A 608 14.41 -9.14 29.19
C LYS A 608 15.26 -9.73 30.31
N ALA A 609 15.69 -10.99 30.17
CA ALA A 609 16.47 -11.70 31.16
C ALA A 609 17.94 -11.25 31.22
N THR A 610 18.58 -10.99 30.07
CA THR A 610 20.01 -10.70 29.99
C THR A 610 20.36 -9.77 28.81
N PRO A 611 21.30 -8.82 28.99
CA PRO A 611 21.83 -8.01 27.90
C PRO A 611 22.99 -8.70 27.15
N ARG A 612 23.39 -9.92 27.56
CA ARG A 612 24.58 -10.60 27.04
C ARG A 612 24.21 -11.48 25.84
N LEU A 613 24.73 -11.16 24.66
CA LEU A 613 24.44 -11.89 23.42
C LEU A 613 24.80 -13.38 23.51
N GLU A 614 25.87 -13.73 24.24
CA GLU A 614 26.34 -15.11 24.43
C GLU A 614 25.33 -16.02 25.18
N ASP A 615 24.37 -15.43 25.90
CA ASP A 615 23.33 -16.19 26.58
C ASP A 615 22.16 -16.59 25.67
N HIS A 616 22.06 -16.02 24.46
CA HIS A 616 20.97 -16.26 23.51
C HIS A 616 21.21 -17.51 22.64
N SER A 617 20.20 -17.93 21.88
CA SER A 617 20.33 -19.06 20.94
C SER A 617 21.48 -18.82 19.96
N SER A 618 22.17 -19.89 19.55
CA SER A 618 23.25 -19.79 18.57
C SER A 618 22.78 -19.26 17.21
N SER A 619 21.50 -19.48 16.85
CA SER A 619 20.89 -18.89 15.65
C SER A 619 20.82 -17.37 15.74
N LEU A 620 20.43 -16.80 16.89
CA LEU A 620 20.45 -15.35 17.10
C LEU A 620 21.87 -14.80 17.11
N GLN A 621 22.84 -15.50 17.71
CA GLN A 621 24.24 -15.09 17.70
C GLN A 621 24.81 -15.03 16.27
N ALA A 622 24.52 -16.05 15.46
CA ALA A 622 24.87 -16.10 14.04
C ALA A 622 24.18 -14.98 13.23
N ALA A 623 22.88 -14.77 13.43
CA ALA A 623 22.13 -13.69 12.79
C ALA A 623 22.66 -12.30 13.17
N HIS A 624 23.00 -12.08 14.43
CA HIS A 624 23.61 -10.84 14.90
C HIS A 624 24.96 -10.58 14.21
N GLU A 625 25.82 -11.60 14.09
CA GLU A 625 27.08 -11.48 13.37
C GLU A 625 26.84 -11.17 11.87
N TYR A 626 25.87 -11.84 11.23
CA TYR A 626 25.49 -11.55 9.83
C TYR A 626 25.04 -10.10 9.64
N MET A 627 24.14 -9.61 10.50
CA MET A 627 23.65 -8.22 10.46
C MET A 627 24.78 -7.22 10.68
N LEU A 628 25.69 -7.51 11.61
CA LEU A 628 26.83 -6.66 11.92
C LEU A 628 27.81 -6.57 10.74
N LEU A 629 28.14 -7.69 10.09
CA LEU A 629 29.04 -7.73 8.93
C LEU A 629 28.47 -6.93 7.74
N ASN A 630 27.17 -7.04 7.48
CA ASN A 630 26.48 -6.25 6.45
C ASN A 630 26.41 -4.76 6.82
N ALA A 631 26.11 -4.42 8.07
CA ALA A 631 26.10 -3.02 8.52
C ALA A 631 27.50 -2.37 8.44
N ALA A 632 28.56 -3.09 8.82
CA ALA A 632 29.94 -2.61 8.71
C ALA A 632 30.31 -2.34 7.25
N SER A 633 29.92 -3.25 6.37
CA SER A 633 30.12 -3.16 4.92
C SER A 633 29.39 -1.98 4.31
N PHE A 634 28.15 -1.74 4.74
CA PHE A 634 27.37 -0.57 4.31
C PHE A 634 28.02 0.73 4.77
N LEU A 635 28.43 0.84 6.05
CA LEU A 635 29.10 2.02 6.58
C LEU A 635 30.44 2.30 5.88
N HIS A 636 31.25 1.25 5.66
CA HIS A 636 32.48 1.36 4.88
C HIS A 636 32.21 1.85 3.46
N HIS A 637 31.20 1.28 2.80
CA HIS A 637 30.82 1.72 1.47
C HIS A 637 30.41 3.19 1.42
N VAL A 638 29.53 3.62 2.34
CA VAL A 638 29.04 5.01 2.42
C VAL A 638 30.18 5.99 2.70
N PHE A 639 31.00 5.74 3.71
CA PHE A 639 31.97 6.74 4.20
C PHE A 639 33.38 6.64 3.57
N VAL A 640 33.71 5.49 2.95
CA VAL A 640 35.05 5.25 2.39
C VAL A 640 35.00 5.05 0.88
N MET A 641 34.16 4.14 0.38
CA MET A 641 34.17 3.77 -1.05
C MET A 641 33.34 4.70 -1.94
N SER A 642 32.31 5.35 -1.38
CA SER A 642 31.47 6.24 -2.16
C SER A 642 32.26 7.50 -2.59
N PRO A 643 32.00 8.05 -3.79
CA PRO A 643 32.69 9.25 -4.28
C PRO A 643 32.62 10.46 -3.35
N ASP A 644 31.56 10.54 -2.53
CA ASP A 644 31.31 11.62 -1.59
C ASP A 644 31.66 11.23 -0.14
N GLY A 645 32.22 10.04 0.11
CA GLY A 645 32.35 9.48 1.45
C GLY A 645 33.15 10.38 2.40
N GLN A 646 34.31 10.87 1.98
CA GLN A 646 35.13 11.77 2.80
C GLN A 646 34.49 13.16 3.00
N TYR A 647 33.71 13.62 2.01
CA TYR A 647 32.88 14.81 2.17
C TYR A 647 31.80 14.59 3.23
N LEU A 648 31.10 13.44 3.21
CA LEU A 648 30.09 13.08 4.21
C LEU A 648 30.70 12.96 5.61
N VAL A 649 31.91 12.41 5.74
CA VAL A 649 32.64 12.36 7.02
C VAL A 649 32.92 13.77 7.55
N ARG A 650 33.31 14.72 6.68
CA ARG A 650 33.53 16.12 7.07
C ARG A 650 32.23 16.81 7.48
N LEU A 651 31.14 16.59 6.74
CA LEU A 651 29.82 17.11 7.09
C LEU A 651 29.37 16.59 8.46
N LEU A 652 29.52 15.27 8.69
CA LEU A 652 29.22 14.62 9.96
C LEU A 652 30.09 15.17 11.09
N GLU A 653 31.38 15.42 10.86
CA GLU A 653 32.27 16.04 11.84
C GLU A 653 31.85 17.48 12.19
N ASN A 654 31.50 18.29 11.19
CA ASN A 654 31.03 19.66 11.42
C ASN A 654 29.72 19.66 12.21
N LEU A 655 28.79 18.76 11.89
CA LEU A 655 27.54 18.57 12.62
C LEU A 655 27.82 18.17 14.08
N HIS A 656 28.66 17.14 14.28
CA HIS A 656 29.00 16.59 15.59
C HIS A 656 29.59 17.64 16.54
N ARG A 657 30.41 18.57 16.03
CA ARG A 657 31.01 19.65 16.81
C ARG A 657 30.00 20.70 17.30
N LEU A 658 28.88 20.87 16.61
CA LEU A 658 27.86 21.87 16.92
C LEU A 658 26.79 21.37 17.90
N ILE A 659 26.68 20.05 18.09
CA ILE A 659 25.70 19.47 19.01
C ILE A 659 26.13 19.76 20.47
N PRO A 660 25.27 20.41 21.29
CA PRO A 660 25.59 20.74 22.67
C PRO A 660 25.35 19.54 23.60
N TYR A 661 26.13 18.47 23.44
CA TYR A 661 25.97 17.20 24.18
C TYR A 661 25.87 17.41 25.69
N THR A 662 26.67 18.31 26.27
CA THR A 662 26.64 18.59 27.71
C THR A 662 25.28 19.10 28.18
N VAL A 663 24.68 20.04 27.44
CA VAL A 663 23.38 20.63 27.80
C VAL A 663 22.25 19.62 27.59
N ILE A 664 22.28 18.89 26.46
CA ILE A 664 21.33 17.80 26.18
C ILE A 664 21.37 16.76 27.31
N LYS A 665 22.57 16.29 27.68
CA LYS A 665 22.75 15.31 28.76
C LYS A 665 22.25 15.82 30.11
N GLN A 666 22.42 17.12 30.42
CA GLN A 666 21.89 17.71 31.65
C GLN A 666 20.36 17.76 31.65
N THR A 667 19.74 18.14 30.53
CA THR A 667 18.28 18.17 30.40
C THR A 667 17.66 16.78 30.49
N LEU A 668 18.29 15.76 29.90
CA LEU A 668 17.82 14.37 29.95
C LEU A 668 17.89 13.75 31.36
N ARG A 669 18.71 14.29 32.27
CA ARG A 669 18.79 13.84 33.68
C ARG A 669 17.64 14.33 34.55
N VAL A 670 16.76 15.19 34.02
CA VAL A 670 15.57 15.65 34.75
C VAL A 670 14.64 14.46 34.97
N GLY A 671 14.37 14.14 36.24
CA GLY A 671 13.60 12.93 36.60
C GLY A 671 12.12 12.94 36.22
N ASN A 672 11.51 14.12 36.05
CA ASN A 672 10.13 14.23 35.56
C ASN A 672 10.12 14.31 34.03
N ALA A 673 9.53 13.31 33.37
CA ALA A 673 9.47 13.22 31.90
C ALA A 673 8.84 14.46 31.23
N ALA A 674 7.75 15.01 31.77
CA ALA A 674 7.12 16.20 31.18
C ALA A 674 8.03 17.43 31.26
N THR A 675 8.71 17.62 32.38
CA THR A 675 9.70 18.70 32.53
C THR A 675 10.90 18.48 31.61
N MET A 676 11.37 17.24 31.48
CA MET A 676 12.45 16.86 30.56
C MET A 676 12.09 17.16 29.11
N ILE A 677 10.92 16.70 28.64
CA ILE A 677 10.42 16.90 27.28
C ILE A 677 10.27 18.39 26.99
N ASN A 678 9.63 19.15 27.89
CA ASN A 678 9.50 20.60 27.75
C ASN A 678 10.87 21.30 27.71
N GLY A 679 11.82 20.83 28.53
CA GLY A 679 13.20 21.32 28.52
C GLY A 679 13.90 21.05 27.19
N MET A 680 13.76 19.84 26.64
CA MET A 680 14.35 19.44 25.37
C MET A 680 13.73 20.18 24.18
N VAL A 681 12.40 20.29 24.14
CA VAL A 681 11.68 21.07 23.12
C VAL A 681 12.10 22.54 23.16
N ARG A 682 12.23 23.14 24.36
CA ARG A 682 12.75 24.51 24.49
C ARG A 682 14.21 24.62 24.08
N LEU A 683 15.06 23.66 24.44
CA LEU A 683 16.48 23.68 24.09
C LEU A 683 16.69 23.62 22.57
N VAL A 684 15.95 22.76 21.88
CA VAL A 684 16.16 22.46 20.45
C VAL A 684 15.32 23.37 19.55
N LEU A 685 14.06 23.65 19.92
CA LEU A 685 13.04 24.26 19.05
C LEU A 685 12.61 25.68 19.48
N ALA A 686 13.09 26.21 20.62
CA ALA A 686 12.80 27.61 20.95
C ALA A 686 13.61 28.54 20.04
N LYS A 687 12.96 29.61 19.57
CA LYS A 687 13.64 30.68 18.83
C LYS A 687 14.57 31.42 19.77
N LEU A 688 15.84 31.50 19.41
CA LEU A 688 16.84 32.22 20.20
C LEU A 688 16.83 33.69 19.80
N SER A 689 16.96 34.59 20.78
CA SER A 689 17.16 36.01 20.51
C SER A 689 18.56 36.26 19.95
N VAL A 690 18.72 37.36 19.19
CA VAL A 690 20.01 37.80 18.64
C VAL A 690 21.10 37.90 19.72
N THR A 691 20.75 38.27 20.96
CA THR A 691 21.68 38.37 22.09
C THR A 691 22.07 37.01 22.69
N ALA A 692 21.15 36.04 22.73
CA ALA A 692 21.49 34.67 23.13
C ALA A 692 22.36 33.98 22.05
N MET A 693 22.13 34.35 20.79
CA MET A 693 22.79 33.85 19.59
C MET A 693 24.27 34.30 19.48
N THR A 694 24.59 35.54 19.85
CA THR A 694 26.00 36.02 19.89
C THR A 694 26.82 35.35 20.99
N ASN A 695 26.21 35.00 22.12
CA ASN A 695 26.90 34.33 23.23
C ASN A 695 27.09 32.81 23.03
N TRP A 696 26.26 32.15 22.21
CA TRP A 696 26.31 30.70 22.04
C TRP A 696 27.50 30.26 21.16
N ILE A 697 27.76 30.93 20.03
CA ILE A 697 28.83 30.54 19.09
C ILE A 697 29.61 31.75 18.50
N GLY A 698 29.19 33.00 18.69
CA GLY A 698 29.99 34.18 18.28
C GLY A 698 30.26 34.33 16.77
N LEU A 699 29.49 33.66 15.90
CA LEU A 699 29.85 33.47 14.47
C LEU A 699 28.84 33.95 13.42
N THR A 700 27.78 34.74 13.72
CA THR A 700 26.79 35.05 12.66
C THR A 700 26.29 36.49 12.60
N ASN A 701 26.19 37.00 11.36
CA ASN A 701 25.56 38.27 10.97
C ASN A 701 24.02 38.17 10.99
N ASN A 702 23.36 39.33 11.07
CA ASN A 702 21.93 39.66 11.22
C ASN A 702 20.84 38.89 10.39
N THR A 703 21.15 37.81 9.67
CA THR A 703 20.18 37.11 8.78
C THR A 703 19.53 35.85 9.36
N ASN A 704 19.89 35.43 10.57
CA ASN A 704 19.33 34.23 11.24
C ASN A 704 18.28 34.57 12.32
N ASP A 705 17.68 35.76 12.26
CA ASP A 705 16.72 36.20 13.26
C ASP A 705 15.49 35.27 13.26
N GLY A 706 15.18 34.65 14.40
CA GLY A 706 14.02 33.78 14.57
C GLY A 706 14.19 32.29 14.22
N MET A 707 15.41 31.77 14.02
CA MET A 707 15.68 30.31 13.92
C MET A 707 15.84 29.65 15.30
N ASN A 708 15.51 28.36 15.40
CA ASN A 708 15.84 27.52 16.56
C ASN A 708 17.24 26.85 16.44
N LEU A 709 17.70 26.15 17.49
CA LEU A 709 19.03 25.53 17.52
C LEU A 709 19.22 24.51 16.38
N LEU A 710 18.23 23.66 16.09
CA LEU A 710 18.33 22.68 15.00
C LEU A 710 18.51 23.37 13.64
N GLN A 711 17.67 24.37 13.35
CA GLN A 711 17.75 25.14 12.11
C GLN A 711 19.05 25.93 12.00
N GLN A 712 19.58 26.42 13.12
CA GLN A 712 20.88 27.09 13.16
C GLN A 712 22.00 26.14 12.81
N ILE A 713 22.04 24.94 13.40
CA ILE A 713 23.05 23.93 13.09
C ILE A 713 23.01 23.60 11.59
N ILE A 714 21.82 23.33 11.04
CA ILE A 714 21.64 23.05 9.60
C ILE A 714 22.11 24.24 8.75
N SER A 715 21.61 25.45 9.03
CA SER A 715 21.93 26.67 8.29
C SER A 715 23.43 26.99 8.33
N THR A 716 24.08 26.83 9.49
CA THR A 716 25.51 27.08 9.66
C THR A 716 26.35 26.08 8.88
N VAL A 717 26.05 24.78 8.97
CA VAL A 717 26.81 23.74 8.24
C VAL A 717 26.66 23.95 6.72
N LEU A 718 25.44 24.19 6.25
CA LEU A 718 25.19 24.47 4.83
C LEU A 718 25.85 25.78 4.37
N ALA A 719 25.83 26.83 5.19
CA ALA A 719 26.48 28.11 4.86
C ALA A 719 28.01 28.01 4.78
N TRP A 720 28.64 27.24 5.68
CA TRP A 720 30.07 26.95 5.60
C TRP A 720 30.41 26.25 4.28
N ASP A 721 29.59 25.28 3.89
CA ASP A 721 29.79 24.53 2.66
C ASP A 721 29.56 25.41 1.42
N THR A 722 28.48 26.20 1.41
CA THR A 722 28.21 27.20 0.38
C THR A 722 29.37 28.20 0.23
N SER A 723 29.96 28.67 1.33
CA SER A 723 31.12 29.58 1.28
C SER A 723 32.34 28.94 0.62
N GLU A 724 32.60 27.65 0.89
CA GLU A 724 33.69 26.91 0.25
C GLU A 724 33.47 26.77 -1.27
N PHE A 725 32.25 26.44 -1.69
CA PHE A 725 31.90 26.41 -3.12
C PHE A 725 31.95 27.78 -3.78
N GLN A 726 31.53 28.85 -3.09
CA GLN A 726 31.66 30.23 -3.60
C GLN A 726 33.12 30.62 -3.82
N LYS A 727 34.01 30.32 -2.87
CA LYS A 727 35.46 30.54 -3.04
C LYS A 727 36.00 29.78 -4.25
N ARG A 728 35.53 28.55 -4.50
CA ARG A 728 35.90 27.75 -5.67
C ARG A 728 35.39 28.38 -6.97
N ALA A 729 34.13 28.77 -7.02
CA ALA A 729 33.54 29.46 -8.19
C ALA A 729 34.32 30.74 -8.52
N SER A 730 34.67 31.55 -7.52
CA SER A 730 35.50 32.76 -7.73
C SER A 730 36.89 32.43 -8.28
N LYS A 731 37.53 31.35 -7.83
CA LYS A 731 38.82 30.90 -8.37
C LYS A 731 38.72 30.50 -9.84
N LEU A 732 37.62 29.85 -10.25
CA LEU A 732 37.37 29.47 -11.65
C LEU A 732 37.18 30.70 -12.54
N GLU A 733 36.41 31.70 -12.08
CA GLU A 733 36.22 32.98 -12.79
C GLU A 733 37.54 33.73 -13.03
N THR A 734 38.52 33.58 -12.14
CA THR A 734 39.84 34.23 -12.23
C THR A 734 40.96 33.30 -12.71
N SER A 735 40.63 32.08 -13.14
CA SER A 735 41.63 31.11 -13.59
C SER A 735 42.29 31.55 -14.90
N ARG A 736 43.52 31.06 -15.15
CA ARG A 736 44.22 31.34 -16.40
C ARG A 736 43.45 30.72 -17.57
N ASN A 737 43.26 31.49 -18.63
CA ASN A 737 42.45 31.10 -19.80
C ASN A 737 40.98 30.79 -19.46
N ALA A 738 40.40 31.44 -18.44
CA ALA A 738 38.97 31.35 -18.16
C ALA A 738 38.11 31.79 -19.37
N PRO A 739 36.88 31.26 -19.52
CA PRO A 739 35.93 31.73 -20.52
C PRO A 739 35.45 33.18 -20.23
N ASP A 740 34.81 33.81 -21.22
CA ASP A 740 34.26 35.16 -21.08
C ASP A 740 33.22 35.23 -19.94
N LYS A 741 33.12 36.39 -19.28
CA LYS A 741 32.16 36.60 -18.17
C LYS A 741 30.71 36.31 -18.54
N LYS A 742 30.33 36.45 -19.81
CA LYS A 742 29.00 36.10 -20.32
C LYS A 742 28.70 34.60 -20.19
N VAL A 743 29.70 33.72 -20.34
CA VAL A 743 29.55 32.26 -20.15
C VAL A 743 29.14 31.96 -18.71
N PHE A 744 29.89 32.48 -17.74
CA PHE A 744 29.56 32.32 -16.31
C PHE A 744 28.18 32.89 -15.97
N LYS A 745 27.81 34.02 -16.59
CA LYS A 745 26.50 34.64 -16.37
C LYS A 745 25.35 33.81 -16.96
N ALA A 746 25.53 33.24 -18.16
CA ALA A 746 24.57 32.32 -18.76
C ALA A 746 24.34 31.09 -17.86
N ILE A 747 25.42 30.49 -17.33
CA ILE A 747 25.35 29.35 -16.41
C ILE A 747 24.62 29.74 -15.11
N LYS A 748 24.96 30.88 -14.48
CA LYS A 748 24.24 31.35 -13.28
C LYS A 748 22.75 31.54 -13.56
N THR A 749 22.41 32.15 -14.69
CA THR A 749 21.01 32.36 -15.08
C THR A 749 20.29 31.03 -15.30
N PHE A 750 20.94 30.05 -15.92
CA PHE A 750 20.38 28.71 -16.09
C PHE A 750 20.17 28.01 -14.75
N VAL A 751 21.12 28.02 -13.81
CA VAL A 751 21.03 27.31 -12.52
C VAL A 751 19.80 27.70 -11.68
N TYR A 752 19.29 28.92 -11.84
CA TYR A 752 18.08 29.41 -11.17
C TYR A 752 16.89 29.54 -12.13
N ALA A 753 16.94 28.90 -13.29
CA ALA A 753 15.83 28.84 -14.24
C ALA A 753 14.72 27.92 -13.72
N SER A 754 13.60 27.89 -14.45
CA SER A 754 12.51 26.96 -14.14
C SER A 754 12.87 25.53 -14.53
N ARG A 755 12.19 24.57 -13.90
CA ARG A 755 12.35 23.14 -14.19
C ARG A 755 12.17 22.81 -15.66
N GLU A 756 11.19 23.42 -16.33
CA GLU A 756 10.93 23.18 -17.75
C GLU A 756 12.15 23.55 -18.60
N LYS A 757 12.88 24.62 -18.24
CA LYS A 757 14.12 24.99 -18.92
C LYS A 757 15.24 23.98 -18.64
N HIS A 758 15.37 23.48 -17.41
CA HIS A 758 16.34 22.43 -17.09
C HIS A 758 16.05 21.13 -17.85
N GLU A 759 14.81 20.65 -17.84
CA GLU A 759 14.38 19.42 -18.52
C GLU A 759 14.49 19.53 -20.05
N ALA A 760 14.18 20.69 -20.63
CA ALA A 760 14.37 20.93 -22.07
C ALA A 760 15.85 20.88 -22.46
N ALA A 761 16.71 21.58 -21.71
CA ALA A 761 18.16 21.56 -21.95
C ALA A 761 18.75 20.15 -21.78
N ARG A 762 18.27 19.39 -20.79
CA ARG A 762 18.62 17.97 -20.60
C ARG A 762 18.25 17.13 -21.82
N SER A 763 16.99 17.22 -22.27
CA SER A 763 16.48 16.44 -23.39
C SER A 763 17.26 16.73 -24.67
N GLN A 764 17.60 17.99 -24.90
CA GLN A 764 18.43 18.41 -26.02
C GLN A 764 19.88 17.93 -25.90
N SER A 765 20.50 18.03 -24.72
CA SER A 765 21.87 17.54 -24.48
C SER A 765 22.02 16.06 -24.80
N ILE A 766 21.05 15.24 -24.39
CA ILE A 766 21.04 13.80 -24.64
C ILE A 766 20.79 13.50 -26.12
N SER A 767 19.74 14.08 -26.72
CA SER A 767 19.36 13.79 -28.11
C SER A 767 20.38 14.28 -29.15
N GLU A 768 20.99 15.45 -28.93
CA GLU A 768 22.01 16.01 -29.82
C GLU A 768 23.43 15.53 -29.50
N SER A 769 23.63 14.75 -28.44
CA SER A 769 24.98 14.35 -27.98
C SER A 769 25.91 15.56 -27.78
N LYS A 770 25.34 16.63 -27.22
CA LYS A 770 26.03 17.87 -26.84
C LYS A 770 26.15 17.98 -25.33
N SER A 771 27.26 18.52 -24.84
CA SER A 771 27.39 18.82 -23.40
C SER A 771 26.27 19.74 -22.91
N ILE A 772 25.89 19.58 -21.63
CA ILE A 772 24.84 20.41 -21.04
C ILE A 772 25.21 21.89 -21.06
N VAL A 773 26.50 22.23 -20.86
CA VAL A 773 26.99 23.60 -20.97
C VAL A 773 26.85 24.14 -22.39
N ALA A 774 27.13 23.35 -23.43
CA ALA A 774 26.96 23.82 -24.81
C ALA A 774 25.50 24.17 -25.09
N VAL A 775 24.58 23.31 -24.68
CA VAL A 775 23.13 23.56 -24.79
C VAL A 775 22.75 24.82 -24.04
N ILE A 776 23.15 24.97 -22.77
CA ILE A 776 22.86 26.16 -21.95
C ILE A 776 23.28 27.46 -22.68
N LEU A 777 24.47 27.47 -23.27
CA LEU A 777 25.00 28.65 -23.96
C LEU A 777 24.25 28.97 -25.27
N GLU A 778 23.90 27.94 -26.04
CA GLU A 778 23.20 28.08 -27.32
C GLU A 778 21.71 28.44 -27.15
N THR A 779 21.09 28.00 -26.05
CA THR A 779 19.68 28.25 -25.72
C THR A 779 19.47 29.44 -24.79
N ALA A 780 20.53 30.08 -24.29
CA ALA A 780 20.41 31.24 -23.42
C ALA A 780 19.71 32.41 -24.13
N ASP A 781 18.94 33.18 -23.35
CA ASP A 781 18.29 34.39 -23.84
C ASP A 781 19.35 35.51 -24.12
N PRO A 782 19.18 36.32 -25.18
CA PRO A 782 20.06 37.46 -25.43
C PRO A 782 20.12 38.41 -24.21
N PRO A 783 21.30 38.96 -23.83
CA PRO A 783 22.57 38.98 -24.56
C PRO A 783 23.56 37.84 -24.18
N TYR A 784 23.09 36.80 -23.50
CA TYR A 784 23.95 35.71 -22.98
C TYR A 784 24.02 34.48 -23.89
N LYS A 785 23.30 34.50 -25.03
CA LYS A 785 23.43 33.51 -26.08
C LYS A 785 24.85 33.53 -26.66
N ILE A 786 25.53 32.40 -26.61
CA ILE A 786 26.91 32.22 -27.07
C ILE A 786 26.98 30.96 -27.92
N ASP A 787 27.70 31.04 -29.04
CA ASP A 787 28.06 29.87 -29.82
C ASP A 787 29.09 29.03 -29.04
N ALA A 788 28.71 27.81 -28.65
CA ALA A 788 29.55 26.94 -27.83
C ALA A 788 30.88 26.60 -28.52
N GLU A 789 30.93 26.62 -29.85
CA GLU A 789 32.14 26.39 -30.66
C GLU A 789 33.21 27.47 -30.46
N SER A 790 32.84 28.61 -29.88
CA SER A 790 33.80 29.67 -29.54
C SER A 790 34.68 29.34 -28.33
N LEU A 791 34.33 28.32 -27.54
CA LEU A 791 35.10 27.87 -26.38
C LEU A 791 36.12 26.81 -26.78
N ASN A 792 37.37 26.94 -26.31
CA ASN A 792 38.32 25.82 -26.39
C ASN A 792 38.05 24.75 -25.30
N GLU A 793 38.67 23.58 -25.42
CA GLU A 793 38.47 22.45 -24.48
C GLU A 793 38.68 22.84 -23.00
N HIS A 794 39.70 23.64 -22.70
CA HIS A 794 39.97 24.11 -21.34
C HIS A 794 38.86 25.04 -20.84
N GLN A 795 38.44 26.01 -21.66
CA GLN A 795 37.36 26.93 -21.32
C GLN A 795 36.02 26.22 -21.10
N HIS A 796 35.71 25.22 -21.93
CA HIS A 796 34.55 24.37 -21.78
C HIS A 796 34.61 23.55 -20.48
N SER A 797 35.76 22.94 -20.18
CA SER A 797 35.96 22.20 -18.92
C SER A 797 35.81 23.09 -17.69
N VAL A 798 36.32 24.34 -17.72
CA VAL A 798 36.13 25.33 -16.66
C VAL A 798 34.64 25.68 -16.51
N ALA A 799 33.91 25.83 -17.61
CA ALA A 799 32.48 26.10 -17.61
C ALA A 799 31.66 24.93 -17.03
N MET A 800 32.02 23.68 -17.35
CA MET A 800 31.40 22.47 -16.76
C MET A 800 31.64 22.38 -15.24
N GLU A 801 32.87 22.63 -14.78
CA GLU A 801 33.19 22.67 -13.35
C GLU A 801 32.41 23.79 -12.65
N TYR A 802 32.28 24.93 -13.31
CA TYR A 802 31.55 26.06 -12.79
C TYR A 802 30.06 25.77 -12.63
N LEU A 803 29.42 25.12 -13.60
CA LEU A 803 28.03 24.66 -13.51
C LEU A 803 27.83 23.74 -12.31
N SER A 804 28.64 22.68 -12.18
CA SER A 804 28.57 21.76 -11.04
C SER A 804 28.77 22.47 -9.68
N THR A 805 29.72 23.41 -9.62
CA THR A 805 29.96 24.23 -8.43
C THR A 805 28.74 25.09 -8.08
N TYR A 806 28.13 25.74 -9.06
CA TYR A 806 26.98 26.62 -8.81
C TYR A 806 25.68 25.85 -8.51
N LEU A 807 25.47 24.69 -9.12
CA LEU A 807 24.38 23.78 -8.74
C LEU A 807 24.53 23.34 -7.28
N SER A 808 25.76 23.05 -6.83
CA SER A 808 26.03 22.70 -5.43
C SER A 808 25.71 23.85 -4.46
N ILE A 809 26.00 25.08 -4.85
CA ILE A 809 25.61 26.30 -4.10
C ILE A 809 24.07 26.39 -4.03
N ARG A 810 23.40 26.33 -5.18
CA ARG A 810 21.94 26.43 -5.29
C ARG A 810 21.22 25.37 -4.46
N ASP A 811 21.63 24.10 -4.57
CA ASP A 811 21.04 22.99 -3.80
C ASP A 811 21.05 23.28 -2.29
N ARG A 812 22.15 23.82 -1.76
CA ARG A 812 22.32 24.12 -0.32
C ARG A 812 21.52 25.34 0.10
N GLU A 813 21.43 26.34 -0.78
CA GLU A 813 20.58 27.51 -0.57
C GLU A 813 19.10 27.13 -0.53
N GLU A 814 18.63 26.30 -1.46
CA GLU A 814 17.25 25.80 -1.48
C GLU A 814 16.94 24.87 -0.30
N LEU A 815 17.85 23.97 0.08
CA LEU A 815 17.73 23.18 1.32
C LEU A 815 17.59 24.07 2.56
N THR A 816 18.44 25.11 2.66
CA THR A 816 18.36 26.08 3.77
C THR A 816 17.04 26.84 3.76
N LYS A 817 16.54 27.20 2.57
CA LYS A 817 15.26 27.90 2.40
C LYS A 817 14.08 27.05 2.85
N VAL A 818 14.02 25.77 2.45
CA VAL A 818 12.95 24.84 2.82
C VAL A 818 12.98 24.53 4.32
N LEU A 819 14.15 24.15 4.85
CA LEU A 819 14.30 23.64 6.22
C LEU A 819 14.37 24.75 7.29
N CYS A 820 14.99 25.90 6.98
CA CYS A 820 15.34 26.90 7.99
C CYS A 820 14.66 28.26 7.80
N LYS A 821 14.28 28.64 6.57
CA LYS A 821 13.75 29.98 6.26
C LYS A 821 12.30 29.98 5.77
N SER A 822 11.59 28.88 5.95
CA SER A 822 10.23 28.75 5.45
C SER A 822 9.22 29.49 6.32
N ASN A 823 8.22 30.13 5.69
CA ASN A 823 7.13 30.83 6.37
C ASN A 823 5.77 30.29 5.84
N PRO A 824 4.92 29.68 6.68
CA PRO A 824 5.17 29.35 8.10
C PRO A 824 6.33 28.36 8.27
N ASP A 825 6.91 28.32 9.47
CA ASP A 825 8.00 27.40 9.85
C ASP A 825 7.43 26.00 10.06
N VAL A 826 7.35 25.26 8.94
CA VAL A 826 6.76 23.92 8.92
C VAL A 826 7.66 22.93 9.65
N LEU A 827 8.99 22.98 9.49
CA LEU A 827 9.90 22.03 10.13
C LEU A 827 9.78 22.06 11.66
N THR A 828 9.83 23.26 12.26
CA THR A 828 9.73 23.40 13.72
C THR A 828 8.38 22.90 14.25
N SER A 829 7.28 23.23 13.56
CA SER A 829 5.95 22.75 13.96
C SER A 829 5.83 21.23 13.80
N THR A 830 6.33 20.66 12.70
CA THR A 830 6.33 19.21 12.43
C THR A 830 7.03 18.43 13.54
N ILE A 831 8.24 18.85 13.93
CA ILE A 831 9.01 18.16 14.98
C ILE A 831 8.34 18.32 16.35
N ARG A 832 7.78 19.50 16.63
CA ARG A 832 7.04 19.72 17.89
C ARG A 832 5.83 18.80 18.00
N ASP A 833 5.03 18.72 16.94
CA ASP A 833 3.83 17.88 16.89
C ASP A 833 4.21 16.39 16.97
N ALA A 834 5.33 15.99 16.33
CA ALA A 834 5.86 14.63 16.43
C ALA A 834 6.29 14.28 17.86
N VAL A 835 7.02 15.16 18.54
CA VAL A 835 7.42 14.97 19.94
C VAL A 835 6.18 14.87 20.85
N ALA A 836 5.14 15.67 20.58
CA ALA A 836 3.88 15.61 21.33
C ALA A 836 3.13 14.29 21.11
N ALA A 837 3.02 13.82 19.85
CA ALA A 837 2.39 12.54 19.52
C ALA A 837 3.17 11.33 20.12
N MET A 838 4.49 11.46 20.23
CA MET A 838 5.36 10.44 20.82
C MET A 838 5.50 10.55 22.35
N ASP A 839 4.83 11.48 23.05
CA ASP A 839 4.97 11.67 24.50
C ASP A 839 4.84 10.36 25.30
N PRO A 840 3.84 9.47 25.04
CA PRO A 840 3.73 8.22 25.78
C PRO A 840 4.96 7.32 25.63
N VAL A 841 5.50 7.20 24.41
CA VAL A 841 6.68 6.38 24.11
C VAL A 841 7.94 7.01 24.71
N ILE A 842 8.12 8.32 24.55
CA ILE A 842 9.28 9.05 25.12
C ILE A 842 9.30 8.92 26.64
N ARG A 843 8.13 9.03 27.29
CA ARG A 843 7.99 8.87 28.74
C ARG A 843 8.31 7.45 29.18
N ALA A 844 7.80 6.43 28.48
CA ALA A 844 8.10 5.03 28.77
C ALA A 844 9.61 4.75 28.67
N ILE A 845 10.27 5.22 27.60
CA ILE A 845 11.73 5.07 27.43
C ILE A 845 12.48 5.84 28.53
N HIS A 846 12.12 7.10 28.82
CA HIS A 846 12.78 7.91 29.85
C HIS A 846 12.72 7.28 31.24
N ASN A 847 11.61 6.60 31.57
CA ASN A 847 11.47 5.86 32.82
C ASN A 847 12.25 4.53 32.81
N ALA A 848 12.48 3.94 31.63
CA ALA A 848 13.09 2.63 31.48
C ALA A 848 14.63 2.66 31.41
N VAL A 849 15.22 3.70 30.82
CA VAL A 849 16.66 3.76 30.52
C VAL A 849 17.32 5.05 30.99
N ASP A 850 18.63 4.99 31.23
CA ASP A 850 19.43 6.21 31.39
C ASP A 850 19.66 6.87 30.02
N LEU A 851 18.76 7.80 29.64
CA LEU A 851 18.87 8.55 28.40
C LEU A 851 20.16 9.39 28.31
N SER A 852 20.66 9.89 29.44
CA SER A 852 21.92 10.67 29.49
C SER A 852 23.13 9.79 29.16
N GLY A 853 23.16 8.59 29.73
CA GLY A 853 24.13 7.54 29.40
C GLY A 853 24.02 7.10 27.95
N THR A 854 22.80 6.87 27.45
CA THR A 854 22.54 6.47 26.05
C THR A 854 23.06 7.52 25.06
N VAL A 855 22.87 8.82 25.33
CA VAL A 855 23.44 9.90 24.51
C VAL A 855 24.97 9.93 24.60
N THR A 856 25.56 9.58 25.74
CA THR A 856 27.01 9.47 25.89
C THR A 856 27.57 8.34 25.02
N ASP A 857 26.89 7.20 24.98
CA ASP A 857 27.26 6.07 24.14
C ASP A 857 27.13 6.42 22.65
N ALA A 858 26.05 7.11 22.25
CA ALA A 858 25.87 7.59 20.88
C ALA A 858 26.94 8.63 20.48
N GLU A 859 27.28 9.58 21.35
CA GLU A 859 28.36 10.55 21.14
C GLU A 859 29.71 9.85 20.93
N ALA A 860 30.00 8.80 21.72
CA ALA A 860 31.21 8.00 21.59
C ALA A 860 31.24 7.21 20.28
N PHE A 861 30.12 6.59 19.90
CA PHE A 861 29.99 5.87 18.63
C PHE A 861 30.25 6.79 17.43
N ILE A 862 29.58 7.95 17.35
CA ILE A 862 29.77 8.91 16.25
C ILE A 862 31.23 9.40 16.21
N THR A 863 31.82 9.67 17.38
CA THR A 863 33.23 10.08 17.49
C THR A 863 34.18 9.01 16.92
N ASP A 864 33.95 7.74 17.23
CA ASP A 864 34.78 6.64 16.74
C ASP A 864 34.48 6.33 15.26
N LEU A 865 33.24 6.45 14.80
CA LEU A 865 32.87 6.33 13.39
C LEU A 865 33.63 7.35 12.52
N ILE A 866 33.64 8.63 12.93
CA ILE A 866 34.39 9.68 12.24
C ILE A 866 35.89 9.35 12.20
N LYS A 867 36.45 8.79 13.28
CA LYS A 867 37.86 8.41 13.32
C LYS A 867 38.16 7.21 12.41
N THR A 868 37.33 6.18 12.45
CA THR A 868 37.47 4.96 11.65
C THR A 868 37.34 5.25 10.15
N ALA A 869 36.43 6.16 9.76
CA ALA A 869 36.22 6.51 8.37
C ALA A 869 37.32 7.41 7.75
N LYS A 870 38.23 7.97 8.56
CA LYS A 870 39.32 8.83 8.07
C LYS A 870 40.53 7.99 7.65
N PRO A 871 41.20 8.35 6.53
CA PRO A 871 42.43 7.68 6.12
C PRO A 871 43.54 7.76 7.17
N LYS A 872 44.37 6.71 7.28
CA LYS A 872 45.47 6.66 8.24
C LYS A 872 46.67 7.50 7.78
N LYS A 873 47.29 8.21 8.74
CA LYS A 873 48.58 8.90 8.53
C LYS A 873 49.75 7.91 8.69
N LYS A 874 50.71 7.92 7.75
CA LYS A 874 51.96 7.15 7.87
C LYS A 874 52.76 7.64 9.07
N GLY A 875 53.12 6.73 9.98
CA GLY A 875 53.76 7.06 11.24
C GLY A 875 55.13 7.74 11.08
N GLY A 876 55.28 8.91 11.70
CA GLY A 876 56.57 9.46 12.12
C GLY A 876 56.69 9.31 13.65
N TYR A 877 57.88 8.90 14.10
CA TYR A 877 58.26 8.58 15.47
C TYR A 877 57.64 9.48 16.57
N ARG A 878 57.31 8.83 17.69
CA ARG A 878 57.00 9.46 18.99
C ARG A 878 58.02 10.55 19.34
N SER A 879 57.57 11.79 19.48
CA SER A 879 58.18 12.72 20.43
C SER A 879 57.21 12.93 21.59
N ARG A 880 57.73 12.64 22.79
CA ARG A 880 57.13 12.89 24.09
C ARG A 880 57.19 14.40 24.31
N ASP A 881 56.07 15.09 24.13
CA ASP A 881 55.65 16.29 24.88
C ASP A 881 54.49 16.98 24.16
N ALA A 882 53.29 16.86 24.72
CA ALA A 882 52.18 17.74 24.39
C ALA A 882 51.42 18.04 25.69
N SER A 883 51.86 19.13 26.31
CA SER A 883 51.15 19.87 27.34
C SER A 883 49.75 20.26 26.87
N LYS A 884 48.83 20.30 27.84
CA LYS A 884 47.48 20.88 27.78
C LYS A 884 47.39 22.13 26.89
N SER A 885 46.75 22.02 25.74
CA SER A 885 46.15 23.16 25.04
C SER A 885 44.73 22.80 24.61
N ARG A 886 43.74 23.51 25.18
CA ARG A 886 42.36 23.52 24.71
C ARG A 886 42.32 23.95 23.23
N PRO A 887 41.49 23.34 22.36
CA PRO A 887 41.24 23.92 21.06
C PRO A 887 40.32 25.12 21.24
N SER A 888 40.87 26.33 21.09
CA SER A 888 40.13 27.59 21.07
C SER A 888 40.12 28.16 19.65
N SER A 889 39.34 27.54 18.75
CA SER A 889 38.63 28.24 17.66
C SER A 889 37.63 27.28 16.98
N PRO A 890 36.42 27.75 16.62
CA PRO A 890 35.41 26.97 15.92
C PRO A 890 35.58 27.04 14.38
N ASP A 891 36.81 26.93 13.88
CA ASP A 891 37.06 27.02 12.44
C ASP A 891 36.70 25.68 11.74
N PRO A 892 36.09 25.72 10.54
CA PRO A 892 35.78 24.53 9.78
C PRO A 892 37.05 23.74 9.45
N ALA A 893 36.99 22.40 9.49
CA ALA A 893 38.13 21.58 9.14
C ALA A 893 38.59 21.87 7.69
N SER A 894 39.81 22.40 7.50
CA SER A 894 40.40 22.72 6.19
C SER A 894 40.94 21.45 5.49
N ILE A 895 40.78 21.37 4.17
CA ILE A 895 41.12 20.21 3.32
C ILE A 895 42.57 20.28 2.77
N MET A 896 43.34 21.34 3.04
CA MET A 896 44.70 21.42 2.53
C MET A 896 45.66 20.58 3.38
N ASP A 897 46.28 19.57 2.77
CA ASP A 897 47.36 18.70 3.25
C ASP A 897 46.99 17.57 4.22
N GLN A 898 46.53 16.43 3.70
CA GLN A 898 46.67 15.14 4.38
C GLN A 898 47.13 14.04 3.41
N GLU A 899 48.42 13.70 3.48
CA GLU A 899 48.99 12.51 2.84
C GLU A 899 48.45 11.25 3.55
N ALA A 900 47.43 10.63 2.96
CA ALA A 900 46.87 9.36 3.39
C ALA A 900 47.72 8.20 2.86
N SER A 901 48.13 7.27 3.72
CA SER A 901 48.95 6.14 3.28
C SER A 901 48.21 4.82 3.11
N ASP A 902 47.05 4.62 3.74
CA ASP A 902 46.20 3.43 3.60
C ASP A 902 44.72 3.80 3.85
N ALA A 903 43.82 3.27 3.01
CA ALA A 903 42.36 3.47 3.16
C ALA A 903 41.80 2.58 4.29
N PRO A 904 40.76 3.01 5.02
CA PRO A 904 40.11 2.18 6.03
C PRO A 904 39.52 0.89 5.43
N THR A 905 39.49 -0.20 6.20
CA THR A 905 39.00 -1.52 5.73
C THR A 905 37.65 -1.89 6.36
N VAL A 906 36.94 -2.86 5.78
CA VAL A 906 35.64 -3.33 6.31
C VAL A 906 35.80 -3.90 7.73
N GLU A 907 36.89 -4.61 8.01
CA GLU A 907 37.17 -5.19 9.33
C GLU A 907 37.28 -4.12 10.42
N GLU A 908 37.75 -2.91 10.11
CA GLU A 908 37.79 -1.81 11.08
C GLU A 908 36.39 -1.31 11.46
N PHE A 909 35.46 -1.31 10.49
CA PHE A 909 34.06 -1.04 10.76
C PHE A 909 33.38 -2.19 11.52
N VAL A 910 33.76 -3.45 11.27
CA VAL A 910 33.32 -4.59 12.07
C VAL A 910 33.75 -4.42 13.52
N GLN A 911 35.02 -4.05 13.77
CA GLN A 911 35.51 -3.78 15.13
C GLN A 911 34.82 -2.57 15.78
N LEU A 912 34.54 -1.52 15.02
CA LEU A 912 33.75 -0.37 15.49
C LEU A 912 32.36 -0.82 15.97
N LEU A 913 31.63 -1.61 15.17
CA LEU A 913 30.30 -2.08 15.54
C LEU A 913 30.35 -3.05 16.73
N LYS A 914 31.31 -3.98 16.76
CA LYS A 914 31.49 -4.90 17.90
C LYS A 914 31.80 -4.15 19.20
N LYS A 915 32.60 -3.08 19.13
CA LYS A 915 32.92 -2.23 20.29
C LYS A 915 31.67 -1.57 20.90
N HIS A 916 30.73 -1.13 20.06
CA HIS A 916 29.55 -0.36 20.49
C HIS A 916 28.25 -1.18 20.59
N ALA A 917 28.22 -2.42 20.09
CA ALA A 917 27.07 -3.33 20.19
C ALA A 917 26.54 -3.53 21.63
N PRO A 918 27.39 -3.66 22.68
CA PRO A 918 26.91 -3.79 24.05
C PRO A 918 26.03 -2.63 24.53
N SER A 919 26.24 -1.41 24.02
CA SER A 919 25.40 -0.26 24.37
C SER A 919 23.97 -0.42 23.86
N MET A 920 23.80 -0.98 22.65
CA MET A 920 22.49 -1.31 22.09
C MET A 920 21.83 -2.47 22.84
N HIS A 921 22.58 -3.54 23.16
CA HIS A 921 22.04 -4.67 23.93
C HIS A 921 21.57 -4.25 25.32
N LYS A 922 22.36 -3.38 26.00
CA LYS A 922 21.98 -2.78 27.28
C LYS A 922 20.70 -1.95 27.16
N PHE A 923 20.58 -1.11 26.12
CA PHE A 923 19.38 -0.32 25.89
C PHE A 923 18.15 -1.22 25.69
N LEU A 924 18.23 -2.21 24.82
CA LEU A 924 17.13 -3.15 24.56
C LEU A 924 16.74 -3.95 25.81
N HIS A 925 17.72 -4.45 26.57
CA HIS A 925 17.48 -5.11 27.86
C HIS A 925 16.74 -4.20 28.85
N GLN A 926 17.21 -2.95 29.01
CA GLN A 926 16.59 -2.00 29.93
C GLN A 926 15.16 -1.64 29.52
N VAL A 927 14.90 -1.39 28.23
CA VAL A 927 13.54 -1.13 27.74
C VAL A 927 12.64 -2.33 27.99
N THR A 928 13.06 -3.52 27.58
CA THR A 928 12.26 -4.75 27.70
C THR A 928 11.99 -5.13 29.17
N LYS A 929 12.95 -4.87 30.06
CA LYS A 929 12.84 -5.16 31.49
C LYS A 929 12.02 -4.13 32.26
N ASN A 930 12.21 -2.84 31.98
CA ASN A 930 11.68 -1.75 32.81
C ASN A 930 10.42 -1.10 32.21
N ALA A 931 10.09 -1.34 30.94
CA ALA A 931 8.87 -0.90 30.28
C ALA A 931 8.21 -2.07 29.51
N PRO A 932 7.67 -3.08 30.21
CA PRO A 932 7.11 -4.28 29.59
C PRO A 932 5.95 -3.95 28.64
N ASP A 933 5.06 -3.01 28.98
CA ASP A 933 3.94 -2.63 28.09
C ASP A 933 4.44 -2.09 26.75
N LEU A 934 5.51 -1.28 26.76
CA LEU A 934 6.14 -0.76 25.54
C LEU A 934 6.80 -1.91 24.76
N ALA A 935 7.47 -2.83 25.45
CA ALA A 935 8.10 -3.97 24.82
C ALA A 935 7.06 -4.89 24.15
N ASP A 936 5.92 -5.12 24.81
CA ASP A 936 4.80 -5.91 24.31
C ASP A 936 4.16 -5.25 23.08
N ASP A 937 3.95 -3.92 23.11
CA ASP A 937 3.49 -3.14 21.95
C ASP A 937 4.40 -3.36 20.73
N TYR A 938 5.72 -3.32 20.92
CA TYR A 938 6.69 -3.54 19.85
C TYR A 938 6.82 -5.01 19.45
N LEU A 939 6.58 -5.97 20.35
CA LEU A 939 6.51 -7.39 20.03
C LEU A 939 5.29 -7.70 19.16
N VAL A 940 4.12 -7.16 19.50
CA VAL A 940 2.90 -7.28 18.68
C VAL A 940 3.13 -6.66 17.31
N TYR A 941 3.71 -5.47 17.26
CA TYR A 941 4.08 -4.81 16.00
C TYR A 941 5.05 -5.67 15.18
N ALA A 942 6.11 -6.22 15.78
CA ALA A 942 7.06 -7.08 15.09
C ALA A 942 6.38 -8.33 14.52
N LYS A 943 5.53 -9.02 15.31
CA LYS A 943 4.77 -10.19 14.83
C LYS A 943 3.87 -9.85 13.63
N ARG A 944 3.21 -8.69 13.68
CA ARG A 944 2.41 -8.18 12.55
C ARG A 944 3.29 -8.00 11.32
N ILE A 945 4.42 -7.29 11.44
CA ILE A 945 5.36 -7.08 10.33
C ILE A 945 5.79 -8.41 9.72
N PHE A 946 6.28 -9.34 10.53
CA PHE A 946 6.79 -10.62 10.04
C PHE A 946 5.69 -11.49 9.41
N SER A 947 4.42 -11.31 9.80
CA SER A 947 3.29 -12.01 9.16
C SER A 947 3.04 -11.57 7.71
N GLU A 948 3.40 -10.33 7.35
CA GLU A 948 3.28 -9.81 5.97
C GLU A 948 4.22 -10.52 4.98
N PHE A 949 5.18 -11.28 5.48
CA PHE A 949 6.14 -12.04 4.68
C PHE A 949 5.74 -13.52 4.52
N ARG A 950 4.49 -13.90 4.83
CA ARG A 950 4.04 -15.28 4.68
C ARG A 950 3.62 -15.59 3.24
N VAL A 951 3.87 -16.83 2.83
CA VAL A 951 3.43 -17.37 1.54
C VAL A 951 2.04 -18.00 1.71
N ASP A 952 1.13 -17.72 0.78
CA ASP A 952 -0.23 -18.26 0.76
C ASP A 952 -0.27 -19.70 0.22
N GLN A 953 -1.41 -20.37 0.39
CA GLN A 953 -1.55 -21.78 -0.01
C GLN A 953 -1.41 -21.97 -1.53
N ARG A 954 -1.82 -20.99 -2.34
CA ARG A 954 -1.76 -21.06 -3.81
C ARG A 954 -0.32 -21.05 -4.31
N ALA A 955 0.52 -20.23 -3.69
CA ALA A 955 1.94 -20.17 -3.99
C ALA A 955 2.67 -21.46 -3.58
N LEU A 956 2.28 -22.09 -2.47
CA LEU A 956 2.82 -23.41 -2.08
C LEU A 956 2.48 -24.47 -3.13
N GLU A 957 1.23 -24.52 -3.58
CA GLU A 957 0.79 -25.46 -4.62
C GLU A 957 1.46 -25.20 -5.98
N ALA A 958 1.74 -23.95 -6.32
CA ALA A 958 2.48 -23.60 -7.55
C ALA A 958 3.95 -24.05 -7.48
N GLU A 959 4.59 -23.93 -6.32
CA GLU A 959 5.93 -24.46 -6.08
C GLU A 959 5.97 -25.99 -6.24
N GLU A 960 4.98 -26.71 -5.70
CA GLU A 960 4.85 -28.17 -5.86
C GLU A 960 4.66 -28.62 -7.31
N ARG A 961 4.02 -27.80 -8.14
CA ARG A 961 3.89 -28.05 -9.60
C ARG A 961 5.13 -27.69 -10.41
N GLY A 962 6.16 -27.10 -9.79
CA GLY A 962 7.35 -26.62 -10.48
C GLY A 962 7.11 -25.34 -11.30
N GLU A 963 6.06 -24.59 -10.96
CA GLU A 963 5.67 -23.33 -11.59
C GLU A 963 6.03 -22.10 -10.73
N GLY A 964 6.63 -22.33 -9.55
CA GLY A 964 6.90 -21.35 -8.49
C GLY A 964 7.99 -20.30 -8.78
N GLY A 965 8.77 -19.95 -7.74
CA GLY A 965 9.91 -19.02 -7.85
C GLY A 965 9.64 -17.54 -7.53
N ALA A 966 8.38 -17.10 -7.40
CA ALA A 966 8.04 -15.75 -6.94
C ALA A 966 7.00 -15.73 -5.80
N GLY A 967 6.82 -16.87 -5.11
CA GLY A 967 5.85 -17.04 -4.03
C GLY A 967 4.46 -16.54 -4.42
N ASN A 968 3.86 -15.63 -3.65
CA ASN A 968 2.50 -15.14 -3.89
C ASN A 968 2.34 -14.43 -5.26
N MET A 969 3.43 -13.94 -5.86
CA MET A 969 3.41 -13.26 -7.17
C MET A 969 3.57 -14.19 -8.37
N THR A 970 3.76 -15.50 -8.14
CA THR A 970 3.97 -16.48 -9.21
C THR A 970 2.85 -16.42 -10.27
N ALA A 971 1.59 -16.56 -9.86
CA ALA A 971 0.47 -16.57 -10.79
C ALA A 971 0.24 -15.21 -11.50
N PRO A 972 0.26 -14.06 -10.80
CA PRO A 972 0.20 -12.75 -11.46
C PRO A 972 1.30 -12.54 -12.53
N LEU A 973 2.53 -12.98 -12.25
CA LEU A 973 3.66 -12.83 -13.17
C LEU A 973 3.51 -13.68 -14.43
N HIS A 974 3.05 -14.93 -14.29
CA HIS A 974 2.75 -15.78 -15.44
C HIS A 974 1.62 -15.16 -16.28
N SER A 975 0.57 -14.66 -15.62
CA SER A 975 -0.56 -14.02 -16.30
C SER A 975 -0.15 -12.80 -17.14
N ILE A 976 0.66 -11.88 -16.60
CA ILE A 976 1.12 -10.72 -17.37
C ILE A 976 2.09 -11.13 -18.48
N PHE A 977 2.94 -12.14 -18.26
CA PHE A 977 3.89 -12.63 -19.26
C PHE A 977 3.17 -13.27 -20.46
N GLU A 978 2.07 -13.99 -20.21
CA GLU A 978 1.25 -14.63 -21.25
C GLU A 978 0.56 -13.64 -22.18
N THR A 979 0.38 -12.37 -21.77
CA THR A 979 -0.21 -11.33 -22.63
C THR A 979 0.71 -10.90 -23.79
N LEU A 980 2.00 -11.22 -23.72
CA LEU A 980 2.99 -10.85 -24.74
C LEU A 980 2.91 -11.76 -25.97
N SER A 981 3.34 -11.26 -27.14
CA SER A 981 3.49 -12.09 -28.34
C SER A 981 4.54 -13.19 -28.14
N LYS A 982 4.43 -14.31 -28.85
CA LYS A 982 5.37 -15.43 -28.71
C LYS A 982 6.82 -15.04 -29.00
N GLU A 983 7.03 -14.16 -29.98
CA GLU A 983 8.36 -13.63 -30.33
C GLU A 983 8.94 -12.85 -29.14
N LYS A 984 8.11 -12.01 -28.50
CA LYS A 984 8.54 -11.23 -27.34
C LYS A 984 8.77 -12.11 -26.12
N GLN A 985 7.95 -13.15 -25.91
CA GLN A 985 8.15 -14.11 -24.83
C GLN A 985 9.51 -14.81 -24.93
N GLU A 986 9.91 -15.28 -26.12
CA GLU A 986 11.22 -15.93 -26.29
C GLU A 986 12.39 -14.95 -26.14
N GLU A 987 12.27 -13.73 -26.67
CA GLU A 987 13.26 -12.65 -26.43
C GLU A 987 13.44 -12.39 -24.93
N LEU A 988 12.35 -12.26 -24.18
CA LEU A 988 12.41 -12.00 -22.75
C LEU A 988 12.95 -13.21 -21.98
N LYS A 989 12.61 -14.45 -22.34
CA LYS A 989 13.17 -15.66 -21.69
C LYS A 989 14.70 -15.71 -21.76
N GLU A 990 15.29 -15.33 -22.89
CA GLU A 990 16.75 -15.25 -23.02
C GLU A 990 17.38 -14.20 -22.08
N LEU A 991 16.71 -13.06 -21.92
CA LEU A 991 17.12 -12.02 -20.97
C LEU A 991 16.96 -12.48 -19.52
N LEU A 992 15.85 -13.16 -19.18
CA LEU A 992 15.61 -13.73 -17.86
C LEU A 992 16.64 -14.79 -17.48
N ASP A 993 17.04 -15.65 -18.42
CA ASP A 993 18.09 -16.66 -18.19
C ASP A 993 19.48 -16.05 -17.99
N LYS A 994 19.79 -14.96 -18.71
CA LYS A 994 21.02 -14.18 -18.46
C LYS A 994 20.97 -13.54 -17.07
N HIS A 995 19.83 -12.98 -16.70
CA HIS A 995 19.64 -12.34 -15.42
C HIS A 995 19.77 -13.33 -14.26
N GLU A 996 19.21 -14.54 -14.41
CA GLU A 996 19.35 -15.59 -13.40
C GLU A 996 20.80 -16.01 -13.17
N LYS A 997 21.60 -16.13 -14.25
CA LYS A 997 23.04 -16.39 -14.16
C LYS A 997 23.77 -15.24 -13.46
N HIS A 998 23.37 -14.00 -13.73
CA HIS A 998 23.91 -12.82 -13.07
C HIS A 998 23.62 -12.84 -11.56
N LEU A 999 22.37 -13.11 -11.15
CA LEU A 999 21.97 -13.24 -9.75
C LEU A 999 22.75 -14.34 -9.01
N LYS A 1000 22.93 -15.51 -9.63
CA LYS A 1000 23.76 -16.59 -9.09
C LYS A 1000 25.21 -16.16 -8.89
N HIS A 1001 25.77 -15.43 -9.87
CA HIS A 1001 27.11 -14.88 -9.75
C HIS A 1001 27.22 -13.87 -8.61
N LEU A 1002 26.27 -12.94 -8.46
CA LEU A 1002 26.23 -11.99 -7.35
C LEU A 1002 26.14 -12.69 -5.99
N LYS A 1003 25.31 -13.73 -5.87
CA LYS A 1003 25.19 -14.51 -4.63
C LYS A 1003 26.52 -15.19 -4.28
N SER A 1004 27.18 -15.82 -5.24
CA SER A 1004 28.50 -16.45 -5.06
C SER A 1004 29.57 -15.43 -4.66
N THR A 1005 29.61 -14.28 -5.32
CA THR A 1005 30.55 -13.19 -5.01
C THR A 1005 30.29 -12.63 -3.60
N SER A 1006 29.03 -12.41 -3.23
CA SER A 1006 28.63 -11.98 -1.90
C SER A 1006 29.10 -12.96 -0.82
N GLN A 1007 28.90 -14.27 -1.04
CA GLN A 1007 29.34 -15.31 -0.12
C GLN A 1007 30.87 -15.34 0.02
N SER A 1008 31.61 -15.27 -1.10
CA SER A 1008 33.07 -15.23 -1.08
C SER A 1008 33.62 -13.99 -0.34
N ARG A 1009 32.96 -12.83 -0.46
CA ARG A 1009 33.33 -11.62 0.30
C ARG A 1009 33.07 -11.78 1.79
N LEU A 1010 31.95 -12.39 2.19
CA LEU A 1010 31.68 -12.72 3.60
C LEU A 1010 32.77 -13.63 4.17
N GLU A 1011 33.15 -14.67 3.43
CA GLU A 1011 34.22 -15.60 3.80
C GLU A 1011 35.57 -14.88 3.99
N SER A 1012 35.89 -13.95 3.09
CA SER A 1012 37.14 -13.17 3.16
C SER A 1012 37.21 -12.25 4.38
N ILE A 1013 36.09 -11.65 4.79
CA ILE A 1013 36.03 -10.76 5.97
C ILE A 1013 36.18 -11.57 7.26
N MET A 1014 35.57 -12.77 7.31
CA MET A 1014 35.57 -13.62 8.50
C MET A 1014 36.87 -14.42 8.68
N ARG A 1015 37.58 -14.77 7.59
CA ARG A 1015 38.85 -15.52 7.61
C ARG A 1015 40.00 -14.70 7.02
N PRO A 1016 40.53 -13.69 7.73
CA PRO A 1016 41.71 -12.98 7.25
C PRO A 1016 42.90 -13.95 7.17
N THR A 1017 43.43 -14.18 5.96
CA THR A 1017 44.50 -15.14 5.70
C THR A 1017 45.74 -14.88 6.58
N PRO A 1018 46.26 -15.87 7.32
CA PRO A 1018 47.55 -15.73 8.00
C PRO A 1018 48.68 -15.88 6.98
N SER A 1019 49.43 -14.81 6.79
CA SER A 1019 50.79 -14.74 6.23
C SER A 1019 51.02 -15.31 4.82
N SER A 1020 51.07 -14.40 3.84
CA SER A 1020 52.14 -14.44 2.84
C SER A 1020 52.56 -13.00 2.50
N SER A 1021 53.86 -12.78 2.61
CA SER A 1021 54.58 -11.53 2.36
C SER A 1021 54.23 -10.84 1.04
N GLN A 1022 53.65 -9.63 1.17
CA GLN A 1022 53.60 -8.45 0.29
C GLN A 1022 52.17 -7.92 0.15
N ASN A 1023 51.95 -6.71 0.68
CA ASN A 1023 50.71 -5.91 0.72
C ASN A 1023 49.61 -6.41 1.68
N ASN A 1024 49.69 -5.91 2.91
CA ASN A 1024 48.74 -6.11 3.99
C ASN A 1024 47.50 -5.20 3.79
N ASN A 1025 46.73 -5.44 2.72
CA ASN A 1025 45.50 -4.70 2.46
C ASN A 1025 44.31 -5.56 2.91
N GLY A 1026 43.65 -5.19 4.03
CA GLY A 1026 42.37 -5.80 4.44
C GLY A 1026 41.29 -5.61 3.36
N THR A 1027 40.12 -6.21 3.57
CA THR A 1027 39.08 -6.19 2.52
C THR A 1027 38.52 -4.78 2.30
N THR A 1028 38.45 -4.38 1.03
CA THR A 1028 37.86 -3.10 0.58
C THR A 1028 36.38 -3.24 0.20
N HIS A 1029 35.82 -4.45 0.29
CA HIS A 1029 34.48 -4.76 -0.19
C HIS A 1029 33.74 -5.67 0.80
N GLY A 1030 32.45 -5.36 1.01
CA GLY A 1030 31.55 -6.11 1.86
C GLY A 1030 30.75 -7.20 1.14
N PRO A 1031 30.08 -8.10 1.89
CA PRO A 1031 29.07 -8.99 1.35
C PRO A 1031 27.79 -8.20 1.03
N GLY A 1032 26.91 -8.81 0.25
CA GLY A 1032 25.57 -8.31 -0.03
C GLY A 1032 25.34 -7.95 -1.49
N MET A 1033 24.33 -8.56 -2.09
CA MET A 1033 23.86 -8.22 -3.44
C MET A 1033 23.28 -6.79 -3.51
N TYR A 1034 22.82 -6.25 -2.38
CA TYR A 1034 22.25 -4.89 -2.29
C TYR A 1034 23.27 -3.81 -2.68
N LEU A 1035 24.56 -3.99 -2.34
CA LEU A 1035 25.61 -3.07 -2.76
C LEU A 1035 25.84 -3.14 -4.28
N ALA A 1036 25.77 -4.33 -4.87
CA ALA A 1036 25.89 -4.48 -6.32
C ALA A 1036 24.70 -3.80 -7.03
N ARG A 1037 23.47 -3.99 -6.53
CA ARG A 1037 22.26 -3.33 -7.03
C ARG A 1037 22.30 -1.81 -6.92
N TRP A 1038 22.70 -1.30 -5.74
CA TRP A 1038 22.91 0.13 -5.55
C TRP A 1038 23.92 0.68 -6.57
N ASN A 1039 25.04 -0.02 -6.78
CA ASN A 1039 26.03 0.40 -7.76
C ASN A 1039 25.51 0.30 -9.21
N ALA A 1040 24.75 -0.72 -9.57
CA ALA A 1040 24.19 -0.87 -10.93
C ALA A 1040 23.30 0.32 -11.33
N LEU A 1041 22.36 0.73 -10.47
CA LEU A 1041 21.49 1.90 -10.72
C LEU A 1041 22.27 3.23 -10.77
N LEU A 1042 23.34 3.35 -9.98
CA LEU A 1042 24.24 4.49 -10.06
C LEU A 1042 25.01 4.48 -11.38
N ASP A 1043 25.46 3.32 -11.80
CA ASP A 1043 26.35 3.11 -12.93
C ASP A 1043 25.60 3.22 -14.27
N SER A 1044 24.32 2.86 -14.34
CA SER A 1044 23.44 3.03 -15.51
C SER A 1044 23.00 4.48 -15.75
N THR A 1045 23.22 5.37 -14.77
CA THR A 1045 22.76 6.76 -14.85
C THR A 1045 23.35 7.48 -16.07
N LEU A 1046 22.47 8.03 -16.92
CA LEU A 1046 22.87 8.86 -18.05
C LEU A 1046 23.53 10.17 -17.58
N ILE A 1047 24.62 10.54 -18.23
CA ILE A 1047 25.38 11.76 -17.93
C ILE A 1047 25.69 12.48 -19.25
N SER A 1048 25.57 13.81 -19.24
CA SER A 1048 25.87 14.64 -20.41
C SER A 1048 27.33 14.45 -20.89
N PRO A 1049 27.59 14.65 -22.20
CA PRO A 1049 28.94 14.56 -22.77
C PRO A 1049 29.98 15.42 -22.03
N ALA A 1050 31.22 14.93 -21.95
CA ALA A 1050 32.32 15.63 -21.28
C ALA A 1050 32.90 16.79 -22.12
N THR A 1051 32.75 16.73 -23.44
CA THR A 1051 33.20 17.70 -24.43
C THR A 1051 32.00 18.36 -25.11
N ILE A 1052 32.20 19.49 -25.81
CA ILE A 1052 31.12 20.24 -26.50
C ILE A 1052 30.22 19.29 -27.31
N HIS A 1053 30.84 18.45 -28.15
CA HIS A 1053 30.23 17.30 -28.80
C HIS A 1053 30.90 16.02 -28.33
N GLY A 1054 30.12 14.99 -28.05
CA GLY A 1054 30.66 13.70 -27.64
C GLY A 1054 29.57 12.72 -27.25
N PRO A 1055 29.90 11.44 -27.05
CA PRO A 1055 28.90 10.46 -26.65
C PRO A 1055 28.31 10.81 -25.28
N VAL A 1056 27.02 10.53 -25.11
CA VAL A 1056 26.36 10.50 -23.79
C VAL A 1056 27.08 9.47 -22.95
N ARG A 1057 27.44 9.86 -21.73
CA ARG A 1057 28.21 9.03 -20.79
C ARG A 1057 27.28 8.30 -19.82
N ARG A 1058 27.85 7.35 -19.08
CA ARG A 1058 27.21 6.59 -18.00
C ARG A 1058 27.90 6.81 -16.66
N GLY A 1059 27.19 6.49 -15.58
CA GLY A 1059 27.72 6.53 -14.21
C GLY A 1059 29.04 5.77 -14.05
N TRP A 1060 29.15 4.56 -14.61
CA TRP A 1060 30.38 3.77 -14.53
C TRP A 1060 31.56 4.38 -15.31
N GLU A 1061 31.31 5.22 -16.31
CA GLU A 1061 32.36 5.92 -17.09
C GLU A 1061 32.93 7.12 -16.34
N VAL A 1062 32.19 7.68 -15.37
CA VAL A 1062 32.61 8.87 -14.60
C VAL A 1062 33.01 8.53 -13.16
N LYS A 1063 32.75 7.31 -12.69
CA LYS A 1063 33.00 6.88 -11.31
C LYS A 1063 34.45 6.47 -11.14
N GLY A 1064 35.16 7.20 -10.28
CA GLY A 1064 36.62 7.25 -10.31
C GLY A 1064 37.15 8.46 -11.10
N GLU A 1065 36.29 9.41 -11.45
CA GLU A 1065 36.66 10.78 -11.81
C GLU A 1065 36.16 11.78 -10.76
N LEU A 1066 36.17 11.44 -9.47
CA LEU A 1066 35.70 12.31 -8.37
C LEU A 1066 36.68 12.25 -7.18
N ASP A 1067 37.26 13.39 -6.75
CA ASP A 1067 38.36 13.47 -5.75
C ASP A 1067 37.91 13.42 -4.27
N GLY A 1068 36.77 12.83 -3.94
CA GLY A 1068 36.24 12.88 -2.57
C GLY A 1068 35.63 14.24 -2.18
N LYS A 1069 35.70 15.25 -3.05
CA LYS A 1069 34.96 16.53 -2.94
C LYS A 1069 33.83 16.64 -3.99
N GLY A 1070 33.45 15.52 -4.60
CA GLY A 1070 32.47 15.45 -5.69
C GLY A 1070 33.00 15.80 -7.08
N LEU A 1071 34.33 15.96 -7.31
CA LEU A 1071 34.90 16.38 -8.62
C LEU A 1071 36.36 15.86 -8.84
N LYS A 1072 36.70 15.04 -9.84
CA LYS A 1072 38.06 15.04 -10.43
C LYS A 1072 37.98 16.21 -11.36
N THR A 1073 38.19 17.37 -10.78
CA THR A 1073 38.93 18.37 -11.52
C THR A 1073 40.35 18.03 -11.21
N ASN A 1074 40.98 17.41 -12.21
CA ASN A 1074 42.41 17.46 -12.42
C ASN A 1074 42.93 18.75 -11.75
N THR A 1075 43.68 18.63 -10.64
CA THR A 1075 44.24 19.77 -9.90
C THR A 1075 45.03 20.71 -10.83
N THR A 1076 45.36 20.22 -12.02
CA THR A 1076 45.89 20.92 -13.19
C THR A 1076 45.04 22.10 -13.70
N LEU A 1077 43.70 22.11 -13.59
CA LEU A 1077 42.89 23.24 -14.07
C LEU A 1077 43.11 24.53 -13.24
N LEU A 1078 43.56 24.37 -11.99
CA LEU A 1078 43.84 25.46 -11.04
C LEU A 1078 45.34 25.60 -10.71
N SER A 1079 46.24 24.77 -11.28
CA SER A 1079 47.66 24.77 -10.95
C SER A 1079 48.57 25.10 -12.14
N ASP A 1080 49.58 25.95 -11.94
CA ASP A 1080 50.51 26.37 -13.00
C ASP A 1080 51.60 25.33 -13.38
N ARG A 1081 51.71 24.16 -12.71
CA ARG A 1081 52.65 23.07 -13.07
C ARG A 1081 52.19 21.70 -12.58
N PRO A 1082 52.23 20.63 -13.41
CA PRO A 1082 52.02 19.26 -12.93
C PRO A 1082 53.24 18.81 -12.11
N SER A 1083 53.04 18.37 -10.88
CA SER A 1083 54.12 17.94 -9.98
C SER A 1083 54.09 16.42 -9.75
N LYS A 1084 55.20 15.84 -9.26
CA LYS A 1084 55.24 14.42 -8.85
C LYS A 1084 54.13 14.01 -7.85
N ARG A 1085 53.51 14.97 -7.14
CA ARG A 1085 52.32 14.75 -6.26
C ARG A 1085 51.09 14.27 -7.03
N ASP A 1086 50.95 14.60 -8.32
CA ASP A 1086 49.78 14.24 -9.12
C ASP A 1086 49.71 12.74 -9.41
N ARG A 1087 50.84 12.01 -9.38
CA ARG A 1087 50.87 10.55 -9.56
C ARG A 1087 50.37 9.77 -8.33
N VAL A 1088 50.49 10.32 -7.13
CA VAL A 1088 50.00 9.67 -5.89
C VAL A 1088 48.53 9.99 -5.65
N SER A 1089 48.09 11.23 -5.98
CA SER A 1089 46.65 11.53 -6.07
C SER A 1089 45.97 10.74 -7.18
N ALA A 1090 46.64 10.44 -8.30
CA ALA A 1090 46.11 9.56 -9.34
C ALA A 1090 45.83 8.13 -8.83
N MET A 1091 46.59 7.61 -7.85
CA MET A 1091 46.30 6.30 -7.23
C MET A 1091 45.08 6.30 -6.30
N MET A 1092 44.72 7.46 -5.73
CA MET A 1092 43.52 7.62 -4.87
C MET A 1092 42.29 8.05 -5.69
N ALA A 1093 42.53 8.76 -6.79
CA ALA A 1093 41.49 9.33 -7.64
C ALA A 1093 41.02 8.33 -8.71
N ASP A 1094 41.86 7.39 -9.14
CA ASP A 1094 41.38 6.12 -9.68
C ASP A 1094 40.62 5.43 -8.56
N GLY A 1095 39.29 5.61 -8.53
CA GLY A 1095 38.42 5.06 -7.50
C GLY A 1095 38.88 3.67 -7.12
N THR A 1096 38.97 3.44 -5.81
CA THR A 1096 39.67 2.36 -5.07
C THR A 1096 39.44 0.91 -5.52
N GLY A 1097 38.75 0.71 -6.63
CA GLY A 1097 38.61 -0.57 -7.30
C GLY A 1097 39.83 -1.00 -8.08
N ASP A 1098 40.32 -2.18 -7.73
CA ASP A 1098 41.14 -3.01 -8.60
C ASP A 1098 40.48 -3.12 -10.00
N ARG A 1099 41.29 -3.42 -11.03
CA ARG A 1099 40.85 -3.69 -12.41
C ARG A 1099 39.70 -4.70 -12.48
N ILE A 1100 39.57 -5.56 -11.48
CA ILE A 1100 38.47 -6.50 -11.28
C ILE A 1100 37.15 -5.76 -11.01
N GLU A 1101 37.12 -4.81 -10.08
CA GLU A 1101 35.89 -4.07 -9.73
C GLU A 1101 35.38 -3.23 -10.90
N ARG A 1102 36.26 -2.61 -11.69
CA ARG A 1102 35.83 -1.84 -12.88
C ARG A 1102 35.17 -2.74 -13.93
N LYS A 1103 35.63 -3.99 -14.07
CA LYS A 1103 35.02 -4.96 -14.97
C LYS A 1103 33.67 -5.44 -14.43
N GLU A 1104 33.57 -5.68 -13.13
CA GLU A 1104 32.30 -6.04 -12.46
C GLU A 1104 31.28 -4.92 -12.65
N ARG A 1105 31.64 -3.66 -12.34
CA ARG A 1105 30.75 -2.49 -12.51
C ARG A 1105 30.26 -2.31 -13.94
N LYS A 1106 31.16 -2.42 -14.93
CA LYS A 1106 30.76 -2.34 -16.35
C LYS A 1106 29.79 -3.47 -16.72
N ARG A 1107 30.03 -4.69 -16.25
CA ARG A 1107 29.12 -5.81 -16.47
C ARG A 1107 27.76 -5.53 -15.82
N ASP A 1108 27.74 -5.09 -14.57
CA ASP A 1108 26.52 -4.84 -13.81
C ASP A 1108 25.71 -3.67 -14.43
N GLY A 1109 26.37 -2.63 -14.95
CA GLY A 1109 25.73 -1.56 -15.71
C GLY A 1109 25.14 -2.01 -17.06
N LEU A 1110 25.82 -2.91 -17.78
CA LEU A 1110 25.28 -3.50 -19.03
C LEU A 1110 24.12 -4.47 -18.77
N GLU A 1111 24.14 -5.14 -17.62
CA GLU A 1111 23.03 -5.98 -17.16
C GLU A 1111 21.79 -5.11 -16.89
N GLU A 1112 21.96 -3.96 -16.25
CA GLU A 1112 20.86 -3.02 -15.97
C GLU A 1112 20.17 -2.55 -17.27
N GLU A 1113 20.94 -2.22 -18.32
CA GLU A 1113 20.39 -1.86 -19.64
C GLU A 1113 19.58 -3.02 -20.26
N SER A 1114 19.99 -4.27 -20.01
CA SER A 1114 19.26 -5.45 -20.48
C SER A 1114 17.96 -5.66 -19.70
N MET A 1115 17.95 -5.36 -18.40
CA MET A 1115 16.76 -5.43 -17.56
C MET A 1115 15.72 -4.38 -17.92
N GLU A 1116 16.15 -3.18 -18.36
CA GLU A 1116 15.27 -2.10 -18.79
C GLU A 1116 14.35 -2.54 -19.96
N VAL A 1117 14.84 -3.39 -20.85
CA VAL A 1117 14.04 -3.98 -21.94
C VAL A 1117 12.90 -4.87 -21.40
N VAL A 1118 13.20 -5.68 -20.38
CA VAL A 1118 12.20 -6.54 -19.73
C VAL A 1118 11.16 -5.68 -19.01
N TRP A 1119 11.63 -4.65 -18.29
CA TRP A 1119 10.79 -3.69 -17.58
C TRP A 1119 9.81 -2.99 -18.52
N GLU A 1120 10.29 -2.32 -19.57
CA GLU A 1120 9.44 -1.57 -20.51
C GLU A 1120 8.43 -2.46 -21.24
N SER A 1121 8.74 -3.75 -21.40
CA SER A 1121 7.81 -4.71 -22.03
C SER A 1121 6.63 -5.11 -21.14
N LEU A 1122 6.78 -5.03 -19.81
CA LEU A 1122 5.79 -5.54 -18.84
C LEU A 1122 5.32 -4.48 -17.84
N ARG A 1123 5.83 -3.25 -17.93
CA ARG A 1123 5.60 -2.14 -17.02
C ARG A 1123 4.12 -1.91 -16.73
N ASP A 1124 3.30 -1.72 -17.76
CA ASP A 1124 1.89 -1.35 -17.56
C ASP A 1124 1.10 -2.47 -16.87
N GLY A 1125 1.35 -3.73 -17.27
CA GLY A 1125 0.76 -4.90 -16.62
C GLY A 1125 1.20 -5.03 -15.16
N TRP A 1126 2.50 -4.83 -14.89
CA TRP A 1126 3.06 -4.90 -13.54
C TRP A 1126 2.57 -3.78 -12.62
N VAL A 1127 2.52 -2.54 -13.11
CA VAL A 1127 1.95 -1.40 -12.39
C VAL A 1127 0.48 -1.68 -12.06
N GLY A 1128 -0.27 -2.27 -13.00
CA GLY A 1128 -1.64 -2.71 -12.78
C GLY A 1128 -1.77 -3.74 -11.65
N VAL A 1129 -0.88 -4.74 -11.61
CA VAL A 1129 -0.81 -5.72 -10.50
C VAL A 1129 -0.53 -5.02 -9.17
N CYS A 1130 0.50 -4.17 -9.11
CA CYS A 1130 0.86 -3.44 -7.88
C CYS A 1130 -0.30 -2.58 -7.36
N ARG A 1131 -1.00 -1.87 -8.26
CA ARG A 1131 -2.17 -1.06 -7.90
C ARG A 1131 -3.37 -1.89 -7.46
N GLY A 1132 -3.57 -3.08 -8.03
CA GLY A 1132 -4.59 -4.02 -7.60
C GLY A 1132 -4.36 -4.57 -6.18
N LEU A 1133 -3.11 -4.50 -5.70
CA LEU A 1133 -2.70 -4.91 -4.36
C LEU A 1133 -2.56 -3.73 -3.39
N GLU A 1134 -2.92 -2.50 -3.81
CA GLU A 1134 -2.83 -1.30 -2.98
C GLU A 1134 -3.78 -1.38 -1.77
N ILE A 1135 -3.26 -1.16 -0.57
CA ILE A 1135 -4.05 -1.09 0.67
C ILE A 1135 -4.37 0.36 0.98
N MET A 1136 -5.63 0.64 1.34
CA MET A 1136 -6.16 1.98 1.57
C MET A 1136 -6.19 2.35 3.06
N GLY A 1137 -5.03 2.27 3.73
CA GLY A 1137 -4.89 2.57 5.15
C GLY A 1137 -4.28 1.43 5.97
N PRO A 1138 -4.01 1.64 7.26
CA PRO A 1138 -3.43 0.65 8.15
C PRO A 1138 -4.44 -0.38 8.71
N ASP A 1139 -5.75 -0.16 8.52
CA ASP A 1139 -6.84 -0.98 9.06
C ASP A 1139 -7.47 -1.91 8.01
#